data_AF-A0A5B8U0A3-F1
#
_entry.id   AF-A0A5B8U0A3-F1
#
_cell.length_a   1.000
_cell.length_b   1.000
_cell.length_c   1.000
_cell.angle_alpha   90.00
_cell.angle_beta   90.00
_cell.angle_gamma   90.00
#
_symmetry.space_group_name_H-M   'P 1'
#
loop_
_entity.id
_entity.type
_entity.pdbx_description
1 polymer ?
#
loop_
_entity_poly.entity_id
_entity_poly.type
_entity_poly.pdbx_seq_one_letter_code
_entity_poly.pdbx_strand_id
1 'polypeptide(L)'
;MNTVRPPRAQRLRPRGDGVTQPTTTVELFFDLVYVFAITQLSHLILDDPSVAGIGRAAFLLLIVWWAWIYTTWMVNWFDPGSPAVRAVLTGVMLASLLMAAALPGAFGADGTLFAAAYVVLQVGRNAAAALLLRRGEPLRDIFERLVGWSAVSGALWLAGSALPGDRRLLLWVPAVVLDLCAPAAGYWLPGRGRAATSDYDIEGGHFTERCEAFIIIALGESIVVTGATAAGAGLDATVVLCLGVAFLETAALWWLYFGVMAERSREVMRTCADPGRLARDAYTYLHLPIVAGVIAVAVGDDLLIKEPGRALHGAGLAMVLGGPALYLIGEALFRLRLTGSMSTERLAVAALLLALAPAGGRLSALALSAVVAAVLSALALWELRGTRARPAGDQTGARHGRARGACRRSSTSSPPTGGNDIMKIVVIGGSGRVGGSVVRRLVARGHDPVPASPSTGVDTITGEGLADVMAGADAVVDVSNAPVWEDDAVREFFTTSTRNLLAAEREAGVGHHLAVSIVGCDRLPDSGYLRAKVAQEAEIEAGGIPYTILRATQFFEFLAQIVDSGAEGDQRVRLSNGLMQLVAADDVAATVAELATGGPVGGHVELGGPEALGIDAWARRLFTTTGDQREVVSDPHARYFGTELTGDELTPGDGARIGATDYETWWAAHMETQR
;
A
#
# COMPACT_ATOMS: atom_id res chain seq x y z
N MET A 1 13.46 -32.71 -34.12
CA MET A 1 13.91 -31.97 -32.91
C MET A 1 13.20 -30.62 -32.89
N ASN A 2 11.99 -30.59 -32.34
CA ASN A 2 11.28 -29.34 -32.07
C ASN A 2 11.82 -28.80 -30.75
N THR A 3 12.51 -27.66 -30.81
CA THR A 3 12.98 -26.94 -29.64
C THR A 3 11.77 -26.49 -28.82
N VAL A 4 11.51 -27.21 -27.73
CA VAL A 4 10.57 -26.79 -26.68
C VAL A 4 11.10 -25.48 -26.13
N ARG A 5 10.45 -24.36 -26.49
CA ARG A 5 10.68 -23.08 -25.82
C ARG A 5 10.22 -23.25 -24.36
N PRO A 6 10.99 -22.80 -23.36
CA PRO A 6 10.60 -22.92 -21.97
C PRO A 6 9.26 -22.19 -21.71
N PRO A 7 8.39 -22.71 -20.83
CA PRO A 7 7.15 -22.05 -20.44
C PRO A 7 7.45 -20.64 -19.92
N ARG A 8 6.71 -19.64 -20.41
CA ARG A 8 6.88 -18.24 -20.01
C ARG A 8 6.24 -18.05 -18.64
N ALA A 9 7.01 -18.33 -17.58
CA ALA A 9 6.70 -18.06 -16.19
C ALA A 9 5.97 -16.72 -16.00
N GLN A 10 4.95 -16.73 -15.13
CA GLN A 10 4.17 -15.60 -14.60
C GLN A 10 5.02 -14.32 -14.54
N ARG A 11 4.86 -13.43 -15.54
CA ARG A 11 5.64 -12.19 -15.64
C ARG A 11 5.06 -11.07 -14.79
N LEU A 12 3.82 -11.26 -14.34
CA LEU A 12 3.07 -10.33 -13.53
C LEU A 12 3.03 -10.84 -12.09
N ARG A 13 3.09 -9.91 -11.13
CA ARG A 13 2.90 -10.21 -9.73
C ARG A 13 1.48 -10.74 -9.50
N PRO A 14 1.30 -11.77 -8.67
CA PRO A 14 -0.03 -12.22 -8.27
C PRO A 14 -0.78 -11.09 -7.54
N ARG A 15 -2.09 -11.00 -7.80
CA ARG A 15 -3.01 -10.00 -7.23
C ARG A 15 -4.16 -10.70 -6.51
N GLY A 16 -4.65 -10.11 -5.42
CA GLY A 16 -5.78 -10.62 -4.64
C GLY A 16 -5.67 -10.30 -3.14
N ASP A 17 -6.81 -10.31 -2.44
CA ASP A 17 -6.86 -10.04 -1.00
C ASP A 17 -6.06 -11.10 -0.22
N GLY A 18 -5.15 -10.65 0.63
CA GLY A 18 -4.26 -11.51 1.44
C GLY A 18 -2.91 -11.84 0.79
N VAL A 19 -2.66 -11.39 -0.45
CA VAL A 19 -1.35 -11.53 -1.11
C VAL A 19 -0.49 -10.30 -0.81
N THR A 20 0.44 -10.43 0.13
CA THR A 20 1.45 -9.38 0.40
C THR A 20 2.56 -9.44 -0.65
N GLN A 21 2.90 -8.29 -1.25
CA GLN A 21 3.97 -8.17 -2.25
C GLN A 21 5.16 -7.40 -1.66
N PRO A 22 6.04 -8.04 -0.88
CA PRO A 22 7.17 -7.32 -0.31
C PRO A 22 8.10 -6.82 -1.41
N THR A 23 8.81 -5.74 -1.08
CA THR A 23 9.93 -5.27 -1.89
C THR A 23 11.01 -6.35 -2.02
N THR A 24 11.42 -6.67 -3.24
CA THR A 24 12.40 -7.72 -3.53
C THR A 24 13.84 -7.20 -3.47
N THR A 25 14.82 -8.11 -3.36
CA THR A 25 16.24 -7.74 -3.35
C THR A 25 16.71 -7.07 -4.64
N VAL A 26 16.10 -7.41 -5.79
CA VAL A 26 16.41 -6.78 -7.08
C VAL A 26 15.93 -5.32 -7.10
N GLU A 27 14.80 -5.03 -6.47
CA GLU A 27 14.29 -3.66 -6.34
C GLU A 27 15.17 -2.80 -5.42
N LEU A 28 15.65 -3.37 -4.31
CA LEU A 28 16.65 -2.72 -3.45
C LEU A 28 17.99 -2.54 -4.18
N PHE A 29 18.39 -3.47 -5.04
CA PHE A 29 19.60 -3.33 -5.85
C PHE A 29 19.46 -2.24 -6.90
N PHE A 30 18.29 -2.11 -7.53
CA PHE A 30 17.95 -1.01 -8.44
C PHE A 30 18.07 0.36 -7.75
N ASP A 31 17.61 0.43 -6.50
CA ASP A 31 17.65 1.64 -5.69
C ASP A 31 19.06 2.16 -5.40
N LEU A 32 20.09 1.30 -5.38
CA LEU A 32 21.49 1.75 -5.22
C LEU A 32 21.94 2.72 -6.32
N VAL A 33 21.39 2.60 -7.53
CA VAL A 33 21.67 3.55 -8.62
C VAL A 33 21.14 4.94 -8.28
N TYR A 34 20.03 5.01 -7.55
CA TYR A 34 19.40 6.26 -7.15
C TYR A 34 19.98 6.85 -5.87
N VAL A 35 20.61 6.02 -5.01
CA VAL A 35 21.53 6.53 -3.98
C VAL A 35 22.59 7.40 -4.66
N PHE A 36 23.30 6.84 -5.65
CA PHE A 36 24.31 7.58 -6.41
C PHE A 36 23.74 8.81 -7.13
N ALA A 37 22.57 8.71 -7.77
CA ALA A 37 21.95 9.85 -8.44
C ALA A 37 21.63 11.00 -7.47
N ILE A 38 21.12 10.68 -6.27
CA ILE A 38 20.83 11.68 -5.23
C ILE A 38 22.13 12.31 -4.71
N THR A 39 23.20 11.54 -4.54
CA THR A 39 24.54 12.08 -4.21
C THR A 39 25.01 13.11 -5.24
N GLN A 40 24.87 12.80 -6.52
CA GLN A 40 25.24 13.72 -7.60
C GLN A 40 24.40 15.01 -7.58
N LEU A 41 23.11 14.92 -7.24
CA LEU A 41 22.23 16.10 -7.12
C LEU A 41 22.63 17.01 -5.96
N SER A 42 23.02 16.45 -4.81
CA SER A 42 23.53 17.22 -3.67
C SER A 42 24.81 17.97 -4.04
N HIS A 43 25.76 17.28 -4.69
CA HIS A 43 27.01 17.91 -5.13
C HIS A 43 26.81 19.00 -6.19
N LEU A 44 25.86 18.84 -7.10
CA LEU A 44 25.50 19.88 -8.07
C LEU A 44 25.09 21.20 -7.40
N ILE A 45 24.38 21.13 -6.27
CA ILE A 45 23.99 22.32 -5.49
C ILE A 45 25.20 22.90 -4.75
N LEU A 46 26.06 22.05 -4.21
CA LEU A 46 27.28 22.48 -3.50
C LEU A 46 28.30 23.14 -4.44
N ASP A 47 28.42 22.66 -5.66
CA ASP A 47 29.35 23.18 -6.67
C ASP A 47 28.89 24.52 -7.25
N ASP A 48 27.58 24.71 -7.45
CA ASP A 48 26.96 25.97 -7.89
C ASP A 48 25.78 26.35 -6.96
N PRO A 49 26.05 26.98 -5.81
CA PRO A 49 24.99 27.40 -4.88
C PRO A 49 24.27 28.67 -5.38
N SER A 50 24.37 29.05 -6.65
CA SER A 50 23.56 30.13 -7.20
C SER A 50 22.09 29.71 -7.35
N VAL A 51 21.19 30.69 -7.48
CA VAL A 51 19.78 30.42 -7.80
C VAL A 51 19.64 29.64 -9.11
N ALA A 52 20.52 29.89 -10.08
CA ALA A 52 20.54 29.17 -11.35
C ALA A 52 21.01 27.71 -11.16
N GLY A 53 22.07 27.48 -10.37
CA GLY A 53 22.56 26.15 -10.04
C GLY A 53 21.52 25.31 -9.31
N ILE A 54 20.88 25.87 -8.28
CA ILE A 54 19.74 25.25 -7.58
C ILE A 54 18.59 24.95 -8.55
N GLY A 55 18.27 25.87 -9.46
CA GLY A 55 17.24 25.66 -10.48
C GLY A 55 17.58 24.50 -11.43
N ARG A 56 18.84 24.35 -11.84
CA ARG A 56 19.32 23.22 -12.66
C ARG A 56 19.25 21.91 -11.87
N ALA A 57 19.69 21.89 -10.61
CA ALA A 57 19.61 20.72 -9.76
C ALA A 57 18.15 20.30 -9.51
N ALA A 58 17.24 21.24 -9.26
CA ALA A 58 15.82 20.96 -9.11
C ALA A 58 15.18 20.41 -10.39
N PHE A 59 15.58 20.94 -11.55
CA PHE A 59 15.18 20.40 -12.85
C PHE A 59 15.67 18.96 -13.04
N LEU A 60 16.93 18.67 -12.71
CA LEU A 60 17.50 17.33 -12.80
C LEU A 60 16.90 16.35 -11.78
N LEU A 61 16.60 16.81 -10.57
CA LEU A 61 15.89 16.03 -9.54
C LEU A 61 14.54 15.55 -10.07
N LEU A 62 13.81 16.40 -10.78
CA LEU A 62 12.53 16.00 -11.36
C LEU A 62 12.69 14.85 -12.35
N ILE A 63 13.75 14.85 -13.15
CA ILE A 63 14.03 13.79 -14.14
C ILE A 63 14.44 12.49 -13.44
N VAL A 64 15.34 12.58 -12.45
CA VAL A 64 15.77 11.44 -11.64
C VAL A 64 14.57 10.82 -10.92
N TRP A 65 13.71 11.65 -10.33
CA TRP A 65 12.47 11.22 -9.71
C TRP A 65 11.55 10.53 -10.72
N TRP A 66 11.37 11.12 -11.90
CA TRP A 66 10.47 10.57 -12.92
C TRP A 66 10.96 9.22 -13.48
N ALA A 67 12.28 9.09 -13.65
CA ALA A 67 12.95 7.86 -14.02
C ALA A 67 12.72 6.74 -12.98
N TRP A 68 12.86 7.08 -11.69
CA TRP A 68 12.64 6.15 -10.59
C TRP A 68 11.17 5.74 -10.46
N ILE A 69 10.27 6.72 -10.34
CA ILE A 69 8.85 6.48 -10.02
C ILE A 69 8.17 5.66 -11.11
N TYR A 70 8.44 5.92 -12.40
CA TYR A 70 7.87 5.10 -13.48
C TYR A 70 8.38 3.65 -13.46
N THR A 71 9.61 3.42 -12.99
CA THR A 71 10.11 2.07 -12.80
C THR A 71 9.42 1.40 -11.62
N THR A 72 9.18 2.12 -10.52
CA THR A 72 8.37 1.67 -9.38
C THR A 72 6.94 1.28 -9.81
N TRP A 73 6.30 2.08 -10.66
CA TRP A 73 5.02 1.70 -11.29
C TRP A 73 5.13 0.39 -12.08
N MET A 74 6.16 0.23 -12.92
CA MET A 74 6.35 -1.00 -13.70
C MET A 74 6.49 -2.23 -12.78
N VAL A 75 7.38 -2.19 -11.79
CA VAL A 75 7.64 -3.35 -10.91
C VAL A 75 6.50 -3.62 -9.92
N ASN A 76 5.56 -2.70 -9.77
CA ASN A 76 4.30 -2.98 -9.07
C ASN A 76 3.46 -4.02 -9.82
N TRP A 77 3.51 -4.05 -11.16
CA TRP A 77 2.80 -5.05 -11.97
C TRP A 77 3.67 -6.26 -12.33
N PHE A 78 4.92 -6.05 -12.71
CA PHE A 78 5.79 -7.11 -13.19
C PHE A 78 6.52 -7.80 -12.05
N ASP A 79 6.52 -9.13 -12.03
CA ASP A 79 7.22 -9.94 -11.04
C ASP A 79 8.73 -9.97 -11.34
N PRO A 80 9.59 -9.38 -10.47
CA PRO A 80 11.04 -9.50 -10.58
C PRO A 80 11.53 -10.94 -10.44
N GLY A 81 10.70 -11.89 -10.02
CA GLY A 81 10.94 -13.33 -10.09
C GLY A 81 11.26 -13.82 -11.51
N SER A 82 10.62 -13.24 -12.52
CA SER A 82 10.75 -13.64 -13.92
C SER A 82 12.12 -13.26 -14.52
N PRO A 83 12.86 -14.19 -15.16
CA PRO A 83 14.14 -13.88 -15.81
C PRO A 83 14.05 -12.77 -16.86
N ALA A 84 12.91 -12.69 -17.57
CA ALA A 84 12.68 -11.67 -18.58
C ALA A 84 12.51 -10.28 -17.94
N VAL A 85 11.77 -10.19 -16.83
CA VAL A 85 11.60 -8.94 -16.08
C VAL A 85 12.93 -8.51 -15.46
N ARG A 86 13.70 -9.44 -14.87
CA ARG A 86 15.05 -9.16 -14.36
C ARG A 86 15.96 -8.59 -15.44
N ALA A 87 15.96 -9.17 -16.64
CA ALA A 87 16.79 -8.67 -17.74
C ALA A 87 16.41 -7.23 -18.14
N VAL A 88 15.11 -6.91 -18.16
CA VAL A 88 14.63 -5.53 -18.40
C VAL A 88 15.10 -4.61 -17.27
N LEU A 89 14.95 -5.03 -16.01
CA LEU A 89 15.39 -4.25 -14.85
C LEU A 89 16.89 -4.00 -14.85
N THR A 90 17.72 -4.99 -15.20
CA THR A 90 19.16 -4.82 -15.34
C THR A 90 19.50 -3.80 -16.44
N GLY A 91 18.80 -3.82 -17.57
CA GLY A 91 18.97 -2.81 -18.62
C GLY A 91 18.55 -1.41 -18.17
N VAL A 92 17.44 -1.32 -17.43
CA VAL A 92 16.94 -0.09 -16.80
C VAL A 92 17.93 0.45 -15.77
N MET A 93 18.55 -0.42 -14.97
CA MET A 93 19.62 -0.05 -14.02
C MET A 93 20.82 0.54 -14.73
N LEU A 94 21.30 -0.11 -15.80
CA LEU A 94 22.43 0.39 -16.58
C LEU A 94 22.12 1.76 -17.20
N ALA A 95 20.94 1.93 -17.80
CA ALA A 95 20.52 3.22 -18.36
C ALA A 95 20.40 4.29 -17.27
N SER A 96 19.84 3.95 -16.10
CA SER A 96 19.73 4.85 -14.95
C SER A 96 21.11 5.25 -14.42
N LEU A 97 22.08 4.32 -14.39
CA LEU A 97 23.44 4.58 -13.94
C LEU A 97 24.18 5.50 -14.91
N LEU A 98 24.05 5.28 -16.22
CA LEU A 98 24.62 6.15 -17.25
C LEU A 98 24.02 7.57 -17.18
N MET A 99 22.70 7.66 -16.97
CA MET A 99 22.03 8.94 -16.75
C MET A 99 22.55 9.64 -15.49
N ALA A 100 22.65 8.92 -14.36
CA ALA A 100 23.15 9.44 -13.10
C ALA A 100 24.61 9.91 -13.20
N ALA A 101 25.47 9.14 -13.88
CA ALA A 101 26.87 9.49 -14.11
C ALA A 101 27.02 10.76 -14.96
N ALA A 102 26.08 11.00 -15.88
CA ALA A 102 26.06 12.18 -16.74
C ALA A 102 25.44 13.43 -16.08
N LEU A 103 24.91 13.34 -14.84
CA LEU A 103 24.25 14.47 -14.15
C LEU A 103 25.16 15.71 -14.02
N PRO A 104 26.42 15.62 -13.55
CA PRO A 104 27.28 16.79 -13.40
C PRO A 104 27.52 17.55 -14.70
N GLY A 105 27.63 16.82 -15.81
CA GLY A 105 27.87 17.36 -17.15
C GLY A 105 26.63 17.50 -18.01
N ALA A 106 25.41 17.33 -17.48
CA ALA A 106 24.18 17.27 -18.27
C ALA A 106 23.93 18.53 -19.11
N PHE A 107 24.30 19.70 -18.59
CA PHE A 107 24.22 20.97 -19.33
C PHE A 107 25.47 21.25 -20.18
N GLY A 108 26.54 20.46 -19.99
CA GLY A 108 27.83 20.56 -20.68
C GLY A 108 28.03 19.46 -21.72
N ALA A 109 29.18 18.77 -21.61
CA ALA A 109 29.63 17.76 -22.57
C ALA A 109 28.79 16.47 -22.54
N ASP A 110 28.25 16.10 -21.37
CA ASP A 110 27.56 14.82 -21.18
C ASP A 110 26.07 14.88 -21.50
N GLY A 111 25.54 16.05 -21.91
CA GLY A 111 24.11 16.22 -22.15
C GLY A 111 23.51 15.28 -23.21
N THR A 112 24.31 14.82 -24.17
CA THR A 112 23.86 13.79 -25.13
C THR A 112 23.76 12.41 -24.47
N LEU A 113 24.73 12.03 -23.65
CA LEU A 113 24.68 10.78 -22.89
C LEU A 113 23.50 10.80 -21.92
N PHE A 114 23.31 11.90 -21.19
CA PHE A 114 22.20 12.11 -20.28
C PHE A 114 20.84 11.94 -20.98
N ALA A 115 20.62 12.68 -22.08
CA ALA A 115 19.36 12.61 -22.83
C ALA A 115 19.13 11.22 -23.43
N ALA A 116 20.15 10.61 -24.06
CA ALA A 116 20.03 9.29 -24.65
C ALA A 116 19.74 8.22 -23.60
N ALA A 117 20.43 8.25 -22.45
CA ALA A 117 20.20 7.32 -21.35
C ALA A 117 18.79 7.46 -20.78
N TYR A 118 18.30 8.68 -20.55
CA TYR A 118 16.93 8.92 -20.10
C TYR A 118 15.88 8.44 -21.13
N VAL A 119 16.11 8.69 -22.43
CA VAL A 119 15.20 8.22 -23.50
C VAL A 119 15.18 6.70 -23.59
N VAL A 120 16.34 6.04 -23.55
CA VAL A 120 16.44 4.58 -23.54
C VAL A 120 15.75 4.02 -22.31
N LEU A 121 15.93 4.63 -21.14
CA LEU A 121 15.25 4.26 -19.91
C LEU A 121 13.73 4.34 -20.07
N GLN A 122 13.19 5.49 -20.49
CA GLN A 122 11.75 5.71 -20.55
C GLN A 122 11.09 4.92 -21.68
N VAL A 123 11.55 5.11 -22.92
CA VAL A 123 10.96 4.46 -24.10
C VAL A 123 11.26 2.97 -24.10
N GLY A 124 12.51 2.58 -23.79
CA GLY A 124 12.94 1.19 -23.79
C GLY A 124 12.24 0.36 -22.72
N ARG A 125 12.14 0.85 -21.47
CA ARG A 125 11.39 0.17 -20.40
C ARG A 125 9.93 -0.03 -20.79
N ASN A 126 9.26 1.03 -21.25
CA ASN A 126 7.84 0.98 -21.60
C ASN A 126 7.59 0.04 -22.80
N ALA A 127 8.47 0.07 -23.81
CA ALA A 127 8.39 -0.83 -24.95
C ALA A 127 8.64 -2.29 -24.55
N ALA A 128 9.64 -2.54 -23.70
CA ALA A 128 9.91 -3.87 -23.18
C ALA A 128 8.71 -4.41 -22.39
N ALA A 129 8.13 -3.61 -21.49
CA ALA A 129 6.92 -3.96 -20.76
C ALA A 129 5.74 -4.31 -21.70
N ALA A 130 5.46 -3.48 -22.71
CA ALA A 130 4.42 -3.77 -23.70
C ALA A 130 4.68 -5.06 -24.49
N LEU A 131 5.94 -5.37 -24.81
CA LEU A 131 6.35 -6.60 -25.49
C LEU A 131 6.28 -7.85 -24.60
N LEU A 132 6.36 -7.67 -23.28
CA LEU A 132 6.23 -8.75 -22.32
C LEU A 132 4.78 -9.22 -22.14
N LEU A 133 3.80 -8.37 -22.48
CA LEU A 133 2.35 -8.61 -22.33
C LEU A 133 1.70 -9.11 -23.64
N ARG A 134 0.62 -9.89 -23.55
CA ARG A 134 -0.09 -10.39 -24.74
C ARG A 134 -0.97 -9.30 -25.34
N ARG A 135 -1.18 -9.37 -26.67
CA ARG A 135 -2.16 -8.52 -27.34
C ARG A 135 -3.56 -8.82 -26.78
N GLY A 136 -4.29 -7.77 -26.41
CA GLY A 136 -5.62 -7.86 -25.81
C GLY A 136 -5.65 -7.69 -24.29
N GLU A 137 -4.51 -7.76 -23.59
CA GLU A 137 -4.44 -7.42 -22.16
C GLU A 137 -4.60 -5.90 -21.95
N PRO A 138 -5.50 -5.42 -21.08
CA PRO A 138 -5.67 -3.99 -20.80
C PRO A 138 -4.37 -3.30 -20.39
N LEU A 139 -3.55 -3.98 -19.57
CA LEU A 139 -2.26 -3.46 -19.12
C LEU A 139 -1.30 -3.14 -20.27
N ARG A 140 -1.38 -3.90 -21.37
CA ARG A 140 -0.56 -3.66 -22.55
C ARG A 140 -0.91 -2.35 -23.24
N ASP A 141 -2.19 -2.00 -23.34
CA ASP A 141 -2.64 -0.74 -23.95
C ASP A 141 -2.03 0.46 -23.21
N ILE A 142 -1.93 0.38 -21.89
CA ILE A 142 -1.29 1.41 -21.06
C ILE A 142 0.19 1.57 -21.40
N PHE A 143 0.94 0.46 -21.48
CA PHE A 143 2.35 0.54 -21.85
C PHE A 143 2.56 1.01 -23.29
N GLU A 144 1.68 0.64 -24.23
CA GLU A 144 1.71 1.18 -25.59
C GLU A 144 1.43 2.70 -25.62
N ARG A 145 0.51 3.20 -24.78
CA ARG A 145 0.30 4.65 -24.60
C ARG A 145 1.51 5.35 -24.01
N LEU A 146 2.11 4.75 -22.99
CA LEU A 146 3.34 5.24 -22.37
C LEU A 146 4.49 5.31 -23.37
N VAL A 147 4.63 4.32 -24.26
CA VAL A 147 5.59 4.38 -25.39
C VAL A 147 5.30 5.59 -26.29
N GLY A 148 4.04 5.82 -26.65
CA GLY A 148 3.65 6.96 -27.48
C GLY A 148 4.04 8.31 -26.86
N TRP A 149 3.68 8.52 -25.58
CA TRP A 149 4.04 9.75 -24.85
C TRP A 149 5.55 9.91 -24.66
N SER A 150 6.22 8.85 -24.19
CA SER A 150 7.68 8.88 -23.96
C SER A 150 8.49 9.01 -25.25
N ALA A 151 7.98 8.57 -26.40
CA ALA A 151 8.63 8.78 -27.70
C ALA A 151 8.58 10.25 -28.14
N VAL A 152 7.44 10.93 -27.94
CA VAL A 152 7.30 12.36 -28.26
C VAL A 152 8.19 13.20 -27.33
N SER A 153 8.11 12.95 -26.03
CA SER A 153 9.01 13.56 -25.04
C SER A 153 10.48 13.25 -25.38
N GLY A 154 10.79 12.00 -25.72
CA GLY A 154 12.13 11.56 -26.04
C GLY A 154 12.73 12.22 -27.27
N ALA A 155 11.93 12.52 -28.30
CA ALA A 155 12.36 13.30 -29.45
C ALA A 155 12.81 14.72 -29.05
N LEU A 156 12.11 15.36 -28.11
CA LEU A 156 12.49 16.66 -27.57
C LEU A 156 13.76 16.58 -26.71
N TRP A 157 13.93 15.51 -25.93
CA TRP A 157 15.17 15.27 -25.18
C TRP A 157 16.39 15.17 -26.08
N LEU A 158 16.31 14.35 -27.13
CA LEU A 158 17.41 14.16 -28.09
C LEU A 158 17.66 15.42 -28.93
N ALA A 159 16.60 16.11 -29.39
CA ALA A 159 16.76 17.37 -30.11
C ALA A 159 17.37 18.46 -29.23
N GLY A 160 16.92 18.55 -27.97
CA GLY A 160 17.49 19.43 -26.96
C GLY A 160 18.95 19.13 -26.69
N SER A 161 19.37 17.86 -26.80
CA SER A 161 20.75 17.50 -26.52
C SER A 161 21.77 18.06 -27.51
N ALA A 162 21.32 18.49 -28.69
CA ALA A 162 22.14 19.17 -29.69
C ALA A 162 22.35 20.67 -29.41
N LEU A 163 21.62 21.25 -28.46
CA LEU A 163 21.76 22.65 -28.06
C LEU A 163 22.87 22.81 -26.99
N PRO A 164 23.62 23.92 -26.99
CA PRO A 164 24.66 24.16 -26.01
C PRO A 164 24.11 24.76 -24.70
N GLY A 165 24.68 24.33 -23.57
CA GLY A 165 24.43 24.93 -22.26
C GLY A 165 22.95 24.94 -21.85
N ASP A 166 22.51 26.02 -21.23
CA ASP A 166 21.13 26.19 -20.77
C ASP A 166 20.11 26.28 -21.91
N ARG A 167 20.53 26.46 -23.16
CA ARG A 167 19.60 26.45 -24.30
C ARG A 167 18.93 25.09 -24.47
N ARG A 168 19.51 24.01 -23.93
CA ARG A 168 18.87 22.69 -23.82
C ARG A 168 17.49 22.78 -23.16
N LEU A 169 17.30 23.68 -22.18
CA LEU A 169 16.03 23.87 -21.46
C LEU A 169 14.87 24.29 -22.37
N LEU A 170 15.14 24.94 -23.52
CA LEU A 170 14.09 25.30 -24.49
C LEU A 170 13.32 24.09 -25.01
N LEU A 171 13.96 22.92 -25.06
CA LEU A 171 13.35 21.67 -25.50
C LEU A 171 13.14 20.69 -24.35
N TRP A 172 14.04 20.67 -23.37
CA TRP A 172 13.94 19.78 -22.22
C TRP A 172 12.80 20.17 -21.25
N VAL A 173 12.52 21.47 -21.04
CA VAL A 173 11.37 21.88 -20.21
C VAL A 173 10.04 21.43 -20.84
N PRO A 174 9.76 21.67 -22.13
CA PRO A 174 8.59 21.08 -22.78
C PRO A 174 8.54 19.55 -22.71
N ALA A 175 9.68 18.86 -22.84
CA ALA A 175 9.74 17.40 -22.71
C ALA A 175 9.30 16.92 -21.31
N VAL A 176 9.83 17.55 -20.26
CA VAL A 176 9.42 17.33 -18.87
C VAL A 176 7.93 17.63 -18.67
N VAL A 177 7.42 18.73 -19.20
CA VAL A 177 6.00 19.08 -19.08
C VAL A 177 5.13 18.00 -19.72
N LEU A 178 5.52 17.45 -20.87
CA LEU A 178 4.80 16.33 -21.49
C LEU A 178 4.82 15.09 -20.58
N ASP A 179 5.97 14.75 -20.02
CA ASP A 179 6.12 13.61 -19.10
C ASP A 179 5.21 13.80 -17.86
N LEU A 180 5.22 14.98 -17.23
CA LEU A 180 4.40 15.32 -16.07
C LEU A 180 2.90 15.33 -16.36
N CYS A 181 2.49 15.81 -17.55
CA CYS A 181 1.09 15.90 -17.93
C CYS A 181 0.51 14.57 -18.39
N ALA A 182 1.33 13.61 -18.84
CA ALA A 182 0.86 12.34 -19.40
C ALA A 182 -0.07 11.56 -18.44
N PRO A 183 0.27 11.36 -17.15
CA PRO A 183 -0.62 10.69 -16.20
C PRO A 183 -1.89 11.49 -15.86
N ALA A 184 -1.80 12.82 -15.82
CA ALA A 184 -2.94 13.71 -15.57
C ALA A 184 -3.92 13.76 -16.75
N ALA A 185 -3.41 13.61 -17.98
CA ALA A 185 -4.20 13.51 -19.19
C ALA A 185 -4.81 12.12 -19.42
N GLY A 186 -4.54 11.15 -18.54
CA GLY A 186 -4.95 9.76 -18.70
C GLY A 186 -4.30 9.10 -19.92
N TYR A 187 -3.05 9.47 -20.23
CA TYR A 187 -2.29 8.98 -21.39
C TYR A 187 -3.10 9.01 -22.69
N TRP A 188 -3.79 10.13 -22.92
CA TRP A 188 -4.65 10.29 -24.08
C TRP A 188 -3.86 10.12 -25.38
N LEU A 189 -4.43 9.39 -26.34
CA LEU A 189 -3.90 9.28 -27.69
C LEU A 189 -5.00 9.50 -28.74
N PRO A 190 -4.68 10.13 -29.89
CA PRO A 190 -5.62 10.25 -31.00
C PRO A 190 -6.20 8.89 -31.41
N GLY A 191 -7.52 8.80 -31.53
CA GLY A 191 -8.24 7.58 -31.90
C GLY A 191 -8.40 6.53 -30.79
N ARG A 192 -7.75 6.69 -29.63
CA ARG A 192 -7.80 5.74 -28.50
C ARG A 192 -8.40 6.30 -27.20
N GLY A 193 -8.66 7.61 -27.12
CA GLY A 193 -9.26 8.22 -25.92
C GLY A 193 -8.32 8.26 -24.72
N ARG A 194 -8.88 8.46 -23.51
CA ARG A 194 -8.14 8.46 -22.23
C ARG A 194 -8.22 7.08 -21.58
N ALA A 195 -7.16 6.67 -20.89
CA ALA A 195 -7.19 5.57 -19.94
C ALA A 195 -7.67 6.08 -18.57
N ALA A 196 -8.51 5.29 -17.89
CA ALA A 196 -8.97 5.57 -16.54
C ALA A 196 -7.95 5.10 -15.52
N THR A 197 -7.83 5.78 -14.37
CA THR A 197 -6.93 5.35 -13.28
C THR A 197 -7.33 4.01 -12.67
N SER A 198 -8.58 3.59 -12.86
CA SER A 198 -9.11 2.26 -12.52
C SER A 198 -8.68 1.16 -13.49
N ASP A 199 -8.21 1.49 -14.71
CA ASP A 199 -7.79 0.50 -15.72
C ASP A 199 -6.45 -0.18 -15.34
N TYR A 200 -5.79 0.29 -14.27
CA TYR A 200 -4.49 -0.18 -13.80
C TYR A 200 -4.46 -0.27 -12.27
N ASP A 201 -4.99 -1.39 -11.77
CA ASP A 201 -4.94 -1.77 -10.36
C ASP A 201 -3.49 -1.86 -9.85
N ILE A 202 -3.20 -1.26 -8.69
CA ILE A 202 -1.89 -1.31 -8.05
C ILE A 202 -1.98 -1.94 -6.66
N GLU A 203 -0.92 -2.63 -6.27
CA GLU A 203 -0.80 -3.11 -4.91
C GLU A 203 -0.22 -1.96 -4.07
N GLY A 204 -1.11 -1.31 -3.30
CA GLY A 204 -0.84 -0.06 -2.61
C GLY A 204 0.19 -0.18 -1.48
N GLY A 205 0.30 -1.36 -0.86
CA GLY A 205 1.30 -1.67 0.18
C GLY A 205 2.71 -1.61 -0.40
N HIS A 206 3.00 -2.42 -1.41
CA HIS A 206 4.28 -2.42 -2.13
C HIS A 206 4.63 -1.04 -2.70
N PHE A 207 3.66 -0.35 -3.30
CA PHE A 207 3.92 0.98 -3.86
C PHE A 207 4.35 1.97 -2.76
N THR A 208 3.69 1.91 -1.60
CA THR A 208 4.03 2.71 -0.43
C THR A 208 5.41 2.34 0.11
N GLU A 209 5.70 1.05 0.28
CA GLU A 209 7.02 0.54 0.73
C GLU A 209 8.16 1.05 -0.17
N ARG A 210 7.98 1.03 -1.49
CA ARG A 210 8.96 1.53 -2.45
C ARG A 210 9.23 3.03 -2.25
N CYS A 211 8.18 3.84 -2.10
CA CYS A 211 8.32 5.27 -1.85
C CYS A 211 8.99 5.57 -0.50
N GLU A 212 8.63 4.81 0.53
CA GLU A 212 9.30 4.86 1.83
C GLU A 212 10.79 4.51 1.74
N ALA A 213 11.16 3.45 1.00
CA ALA A 213 12.54 3.09 0.75
C ALA A 213 13.32 4.23 0.07
N PHE A 214 12.69 4.95 -0.86
CA PHE A 214 13.31 6.12 -1.49
C PHE A 214 13.57 7.27 -0.51
N ILE A 215 12.68 7.49 0.47
CA ILE A 215 12.91 8.46 1.54
C ILE A 215 14.08 8.02 2.43
N ILE A 216 14.21 6.73 2.75
CA ILE A 216 15.39 6.21 3.45
C ILE A 216 16.68 6.46 2.67
N ILE A 217 16.66 6.30 1.34
CA ILE A 217 17.83 6.61 0.49
C ILE A 217 18.20 8.09 0.58
N ALA A 218 17.22 9.00 0.45
CA ALA A 218 17.46 10.43 0.54
C ALA A 218 18.00 10.84 1.93
N LEU A 219 17.45 10.27 3.02
CA LEU A 219 17.94 10.50 4.38
C LEU A 219 19.33 9.88 4.60
N GLY A 220 19.57 8.71 4.03
CA GLY A 220 20.85 8.02 4.08
C GLY A 220 21.96 8.83 3.41
N GLU A 221 21.66 9.50 2.30
CA GLU A 221 22.58 10.43 1.66
C GLU A 221 22.99 11.58 2.59
N SER A 222 22.04 12.16 3.35
CA SER A 222 22.36 13.19 4.34
C SER A 222 23.41 12.71 5.34
N ILE A 223 23.26 11.47 5.83
CA ILE A 223 24.21 10.86 6.78
C ILE A 223 25.58 10.63 6.12
N VAL A 224 25.60 10.11 4.88
CA VAL A 224 26.84 9.81 4.15
C VAL A 224 27.63 11.08 3.86
N VAL A 225 27.00 12.12 3.31
CA VAL A 225 27.64 13.41 3.00
C VAL A 225 28.15 14.07 4.27
N THR A 226 27.28 14.22 5.27
CA THR A 226 27.63 14.84 6.55
C THR A 226 28.80 14.11 7.22
N GLY A 227 28.78 12.77 7.22
CA GLY A 227 29.86 11.95 7.76
C GLY A 227 31.17 12.09 6.99
N ALA A 228 31.12 12.10 5.65
CA ALA A 228 32.30 12.27 4.80
C ALA A 228 32.92 13.67 4.98
N THR A 229 32.10 14.72 5.05
CA THR A 229 32.56 16.09 5.28
C THR A 229 33.17 16.25 6.66
N ALA A 230 32.57 15.66 7.71
CA ALA A 230 33.15 15.65 9.06
C ALA A 230 34.50 14.89 9.11
N ALA A 231 34.59 13.75 8.44
CA ALA A 231 35.84 12.97 8.36
C ALA A 231 36.96 13.75 7.65
N GLY A 232 36.63 14.52 6.61
CA GLY A 232 37.58 15.40 5.92
C GLY A 232 38.00 16.64 6.71
N ALA A 233 37.12 17.17 7.56
CA ALA A 233 37.37 18.37 8.38
C ALA A 233 38.24 18.10 9.63
N GLY A 234 38.23 16.85 10.13
CA GLY A 234 38.89 16.46 11.38
C GLY A 234 37.94 16.53 12.59
N LEU A 235 37.95 15.50 13.42
CA LEU A 235 36.97 15.32 14.51
C LEU A 235 37.33 16.09 15.79
N ASP A 236 37.31 17.42 15.72
CA ASP A 236 37.33 18.27 16.92
C ASP A 236 35.95 18.39 17.58
N ALA A 237 35.89 19.01 18.76
CA ALA A 237 34.64 19.16 19.52
C ALA A 237 33.56 19.94 18.76
N THR A 238 33.94 20.89 17.90
CA THR A 238 33.01 21.70 17.10
C THR A 238 32.41 20.85 15.99
N VAL A 239 33.24 20.10 15.27
CA VAL A 239 32.80 19.20 14.19
C VAL A 239 31.91 18.09 14.75
N VAL A 240 32.25 17.51 15.91
CA VAL A 240 31.40 16.52 16.59
C VAL A 240 30.05 17.12 16.98
N LEU A 241 30.00 18.36 17.46
CA LEU A 241 28.75 19.04 17.77
C LEU A 241 27.92 19.31 16.50
N CYS A 242 28.55 19.74 15.40
CA CYS A 242 27.87 19.93 14.11
C CYS A 242 27.28 18.63 13.59
N LEU A 243 28.04 17.53 13.66
CA LEU A 243 27.58 16.19 13.29
C LEU A 243 26.38 15.76 14.14
N GLY A 244 26.39 16.04 15.45
CA GLY A 244 25.26 15.78 16.33
C GLY A 244 24.01 16.57 15.95
N VAL A 245 24.15 17.85 15.57
CA VAL A 245 23.04 18.68 15.11
C VAL A 245 22.45 18.16 13.79
N ALA A 246 23.30 17.92 12.79
CA ALA A 246 22.88 17.37 11.49
C ALA A 246 22.20 16.00 11.63
N PHE A 247 22.72 15.14 12.50
CA PHE A 247 22.10 13.85 12.81
C PHE A 247 20.72 14.02 13.46
N LEU A 248 20.57 14.95 14.41
CA LEU A 248 19.28 15.24 15.04
C LEU A 248 18.27 15.80 14.03
N GLU A 249 18.69 16.65 13.10
CA GLU A 249 17.83 17.12 12.00
C GLU A 249 17.35 15.94 11.14
N THR A 250 18.29 15.11 10.66
CA THR A 250 17.98 13.93 9.85
C THR A 250 17.06 12.95 10.59
N ALA A 251 17.31 12.70 11.87
CA ALA A 251 16.48 11.84 12.72
C ALA A 251 15.08 12.42 12.96
N ALA A 252 14.96 13.74 13.12
CA ALA A 252 13.66 14.40 13.25
C ALA A 252 12.83 14.29 11.96
N LEU A 253 13.44 14.47 10.79
CA LEU A 253 12.79 14.24 9.50
C LEU A 253 12.36 12.77 9.35
N TRP A 254 13.24 11.82 9.72
CA TRP A 254 12.87 10.41 9.72
C TRP A 254 11.62 10.16 10.56
N TRP A 255 11.56 10.73 11.77
CA TRP A 255 10.44 10.53 12.69
C TRP A 255 9.14 11.17 12.20
N LEU A 256 9.21 12.35 11.57
CA LEU A 256 8.04 13.04 11.03
C LEU A 256 7.40 12.28 9.86
N TYR A 257 8.21 11.60 9.05
CA TYR A 257 7.73 10.75 7.95
C TYR A 257 7.25 9.37 8.44
N PHE A 258 8.15 8.62 9.10
CA PHE A 258 7.94 7.21 9.47
C PHE A 258 7.13 6.99 10.74
N GLY A 259 6.83 8.05 11.50
CA GLY A 259 5.98 7.96 12.68
C GLY A 259 4.52 7.65 12.31
N VAL A 260 3.61 8.55 12.67
CA VAL A 260 2.15 8.30 12.56
C VAL A 260 1.67 8.22 11.10
N MET A 261 2.40 8.82 10.16
CA MET A 261 1.92 8.96 8.77
C MET A 261 2.16 7.72 7.91
N ALA A 262 3.26 6.99 8.10
CA ALA A 262 3.55 5.79 7.30
C ALA A 262 2.49 4.69 7.51
N GLU A 263 2.09 4.42 8.75
CA GLU A 263 1.05 3.41 9.01
C GLU A 263 -0.31 3.84 8.45
N ARG A 264 -0.66 5.13 8.62
CA ARG A 264 -1.92 5.68 8.12
C ARG A 264 -1.97 5.71 6.59
N SER A 265 -0.86 5.98 5.92
CA SER A 265 -0.80 6.02 4.46
C SER A 265 -0.97 4.63 3.84
N ARG A 266 -0.36 3.59 4.44
CA ARG A 266 -0.55 2.19 4.02
C ARG A 266 -2.01 1.75 4.15
N GLU A 267 -2.66 2.06 5.26
CA GLU A 267 -4.07 1.69 5.47
C GLU A 267 -5.02 2.42 4.51
N VAL A 268 -4.80 3.72 4.28
CA VAL A 268 -5.58 4.46 3.28
C VAL A 268 -5.37 3.87 1.89
N MET A 269 -4.13 3.52 1.52
CA MET A 269 -3.85 2.90 0.22
C MET A 269 -4.52 1.53 0.06
N ARG A 270 -4.59 0.73 1.13
CA ARG A 270 -5.22 -0.60 1.13
C ARG A 270 -6.75 -0.55 1.00
N THR A 271 -7.38 0.49 1.54
CA THR A 271 -8.85 0.59 1.65
C THR A 271 -9.48 1.54 0.62
N CYS A 272 -8.69 2.35 -0.08
CA CYS A 272 -9.21 3.33 -1.02
C CYS A 272 -9.78 2.68 -2.29
N ALA A 273 -10.87 3.26 -2.82
CA ALA A 273 -11.56 2.74 -4.00
C ALA A 273 -10.79 2.95 -5.32
N ASP A 274 -9.82 3.87 -5.37
CA ASP A 274 -8.98 4.13 -6.54
C ASP A 274 -7.53 4.36 -6.09
N PRO A 275 -6.80 3.28 -5.77
CA PRO A 275 -5.41 3.37 -5.32
C PRO A 275 -4.50 3.94 -6.40
N GLY A 276 -4.79 3.70 -7.69
CA GLY A 276 -4.03 4.25 -8.81
C GLY A 276 -4.03 5.78 -8.83
N ARG A 277 -5.20 6.41 -8.68
CA ARG A 277 -5.31 7.88 -8.60
C ARG A 277 -4.62 8.43 -7.36
N LEU A 278 -4.74 7.75 -6.22
CA LEU A 278 -4.13 8.20 -4.99
C LEU A 278 -2.60 8.10 -5.04
N ALA A 279 -2.06 7.00 -5.55
CA ALA A 279 -0.63 6.84 -5.82
C ALA A 279 -0.12 7.90 -6.79
N ARG A 280 -0.83 8.17 -7.89
CA ARG A 280 -0.46 9.23 -8.83
C ARG A 280 -0.40 10.59 -8.14
N ASP A 281 -1.46 10.98 -7.43
CA ASP A 281 -1.56 12.34 -6.90
C ASP A 281 -0.64 12.54 -5.67
N ALA A 282 -0.65 11.60 -4.73
CA ALA A 282 0.06 11.73 -3.46
C ALA A 282 1.52 11.27 -3.57
N TYR A 283 1.77 10.11 -4.18
CA TYR A 283 3.10 9.51 -4.21
C TYR A 283 3.91 9.83 -5.47
N THR A 284 3.30 10.11 -6.63
CA THR A 284 4.06 10.51 -7.82
C THR A 284 4.34 12.01 -7.85
N TYR A 285 3.38 12.86 -7.44
CA TYR A 285 3.56 14.32 -7.49
C TYR A 285 3.94 14.94 -6.14
N LEU A 286 3.16 14.70 -5.07
CA LEU A 286 3.34 15.41 -3.79
C LEU A 286 4.50 14.89 -2.93
N HIS A 287 5.10 13.76 -3.28
CA HIS A 287 6.32 13.26 -2.65
C HIS A 287 7.59 13.99 -3.09
N LEU A 288 7.61 14.55 -4.30
CA LEU A 288 8.80 15.20 -4.84
C LEU A 288 9.31 16.38 -3.98
N PRO A 289 8.44 17.27 -3.45
CA PRO A 289 8.87 18.30 -2.50
C PRO A 289 9.49 17.73 -1.21
N ILE A 290 9.04 16.57 -0.73
CA ILE A 290 9.58 15.91 0.46
C ILE A 290 11.04 15.52 0.20
N VAL A 291 11.29 14.82 -0.92
CA VAL A 291 12.64 14.44 -1.36
C VAL A 291 13.53 15.68 -1.55
N ALA A 292 13.03 16.70 -2.25
CA ALA A 292 13.78 17.95 -2.47
C ALA A 292 14.17 18.64 -1.15
N GLY A 293 13.28 18.61 -0.16
CA GLY A 293 13.55 19.13 1.17
C GLY A 293 14.66 18.37 1.88
N VAL A 294 14.68 17.03 1.81
CA VAL A 294 15.75 16.20 2.39
C VAL A 294 17.11 16.50 1.74
N ILE A 295 17.16 16.61 0.40
CA ILE A 295 18.40 16.95 -0.31
C ILE A 295 18.90 18.35 0.09
N ALA A 296 17.99 19.33 0.19
CA ALA A 296 18.35 20.68 0.63
C ALA A 296 18.88 20.70 2.07
N VAL A 297 18.35 19.87 2.96
CA VAL A 297 18.88 19.70 4.33
C VAL A 297 20.30 19.11 4.30
N ALA A 298 20.54 18.05 3.51
CA ALA A 298 21.88 17.47 3.37
C ALA A 298 22.92 18.49 2.88
N VAL A 299 22.55 19.36 1.94
CA VAL A 299 23.40 20.47 1.47
C VAL A 299 23.63 21.50 2.59
N GLY A 300 22.59 21.81 3.38
CA GLY A 300 22.71 22.70 4.53
C GLY A 300 23.67 22.16 5.60
N ASP A 301 23.60 20.86 5.89
CA ASP A 301 24.46 20.18 6.86
C ASP A 301 25.93 20.12 6.42
N ASP A 302 26.19 19.96 5.12
CA ASP A 302 27.55 20.06 4.57
C ASP A 302 28.16 21.46 4.79
N LEU A 303 27.36 22.51 4.56
CA LEU A 303 27.78 23.90 4.81
C LEU A 303 27.99 24.18 6.30
N LEU A 304 27.15 23.60 7.16
CA LEU A 304 27.29 23.68 8.61
C LEU A 304 28.65 23.17 9.08
N ILE A 305 29.09 22.01 8.58
CA ILE A 305 30.36 21.40 9.00
C ILE A 305 31.56 22.17 8.46
N LYS A 306 31.49 22.67 7.22
CA LYS A 306 32.61 23.40 6.60
C LYS A 306 32.86 24.76 7.25
N GLU A 307 31.82 25.49 7.63
CA GLU A 307 31.94 26.86 8.15
C GLU A 307 31.02 27.13 9.37
N PRO A 308 31.17 26.39 10.50
CA PRO A 308 30.19 26.37 11.59
C PRO A 308 29.99 27.71 12.30
N GLY A 309 31.03 28.54 12.33
CA GLY A 309 31.02 29.85 12.97
C GLY A 309 30.48 30.99 12.09
N ARG A 310 30.25 30.75 10.80
CA ARG A 310 29.89 31.82 9.86
C ARG A 310 28.39 32.09 9.84
N ALA A 311 28.01 33.36 9.70
CA ALA A 311 26.63 33.73 9.43
C ALA A 311 26.22 33.33 8.00
N LEU A 312 25.04 32.74 7.87
CA LEU A 312 24.56 32.23 6.58
C LEU A 312 23.79 33.31 5.81
N HIS A 313 24.01 33.35 4.50
CA HIS A 313 23.33 34.23 3.57
C HIS A 313 22.98 33.50 2.27
N GLY A 314 22.08 34.09 1.48
CA GLY A 314 21.74 33.60 0.14
C GLY A 314 21.31 32.13 0.16
N ALA A 315 21.96 31.32 -0.68
CA ALA A 315 21.61 29.92 -0.85
C ALA A 315 21.87 29.06 0.38
N GLY A 316 22.96 29.26 1.13
CA GLY A 316 23.21 28.47 2.34
C GLY A 316 22.12 28.66 3.39
N LEU A 317 21.65 29.90 3.57
CA LEU A 317 20.50 30.19 4.43
C LEU A 317 19.20 29.58 3.88
N ALA A 318 19.01 29.60 2.57
CA ALA A 318 17.86 28.98 1.92
C ALA A 318 17.85 27.45 2.05
N MET A 319 19.01 26.79 2.08
CA MET A 319 19.11 25.35 2.31
C MET A 319 18.75 24.99 3.75
N VAL A 320 19.37 25.66 4.74
CA VAL A 320 19.16 25.38 6.17
C VAL A 320 17.72 25.65 6.63
N LEU A 321 17.08 26.73 6.15
CA LEU A 321 15.70 27.06 6.55
C LEU A 321 14.65 26.56 5.56
N GLY A 322 14.94 26.67 4.26
CA GLY A 322 14.00 26.32 3.20
C GLY A 322 13.91 24.82 2.97
N GLY A 323 14.98 24.04 3.19
CA GLY A 323 14.96 22.58 3.07
C GLY A 323 13.94 21.92 3.99
N PRO A 324 14.03 22.11 5.33
CA PRO A 324 13.04 21.55 6.24
C PRO A 324 11.65 22.16 6.07
N ALA A 325 11.54 23.45 5.71
CA ALA A 325 10.25 24.06 5.42
C ALA A 325 9.57 23.41 4.19
N LEU A 326 10.32 23.17 3.11
CA LEU A 326 9.84 22.52 1.90
C LEU A 326 9.40 21.08 2.19
N TYR A 327 10.19 20.36 2.99
CA TYR A 327 9.86 19.03 3.47
C TYR A 327 8.51 19.02 4.21
N LEU A 328 8.33 19.91 5.20
CA LEU A 328 7.10 19.99 5.99
C LEU A 328 5.87 20.40 5.17
N ILE A 329 6.04 21.30 4.20
CA ILE A 329 4.98 21.69 3.26
C ILE A 329 4.60 20.49 2.37
N GLY A 330 5.59 19.78 1.83
CA GLY A 330 5.37 18.57 1.02
C GLY A 330 4.59 17.52 1.80
N GLU A 331 5.01 17.25 3.03
CA GLU A 331 4.32 16.34 3.95
C GLU A 331 2.89 16.80 4.30
N ALA A 332 2.67 18.10 4.51
CA ALA A 332 1.33 18.62 4.80
C ALA A 332 0.39 18.48 3.60
N LEU A 333 0.88 18.72 2.38
CA LEU A 333 0.12 18.52 1.15
C LEU A 333 -0.14 17.03 0.88
N PHE A 334 0.87 16.19 1.11
CA PHE A 334 0.74 14.73 1.02
C PHE A 334 -0.35 14.22 1.99
N ARG A 335 -0.32 14.65 3.25
CA ARG A 335 -1.35 14.34 4.26
C ARG A 335 -2.73 14.85 3.84
N LEU A 336 -2.82 16.08 3.32
CA LEU A 336 -4.08 16.64 2.83
C LEU A 336 -4.66 15.77 1.73
N ARG A 337 -3.84 15.30 0.78
CA ARG A 337 -4.31 14.49 -0.33
C ARG A 337 -4.74 13.09 0.11
N LEU A 338 -4.00 12.46 1.03
CA LEU A 338 -4.32 11.13 1.54
C LEU A 338 -5.55 11.12 2.46
N THR A 339 -5.63 12.07 3.39
CA THR A 339 -6.58 12.01 4.52
C THR A 339 -7.70 13.05 4.43
N GLY A 340 -7.61 14.01 3.51
CA GLY A 340 -8.49 15.18 3.47
C GLY A 340 -8.22 16.22 4.57
N SER A 341 -7.26 15.98 5.46
CA SER A 341 -6.94 16.85 6.61
C SER A 341 -5.60 17.55 6.45
N MET A 342 -5.56 18.85 6.74
CA MET A 342 -4.33 19.65 6.71
C MET A 342 -3.63 19.59 8.08
N SER A 343 -2.30 19.45 8.07
CA SER A 343 -1.49 19.60 9.29
C SER A 343 -1.16 21.08 9.51
N THR A 344 -1.93 21.77 10.35
CA THR A 344 -1.69 23.17 10.69
C THR A 344 -0.36 23.37 11.43
N GLU A 345 0.04 22.39 12.21
CA GLU A 345 1.25 22.37 13.02
C GLU A 345 2.50 22.32 12.12
N ARG A 346 2.51 21.44 11.11
CA ARG A 346 3.62 21.37 10.14
C ARG A 346 3.75 22.67 9.34
N LEU A 347 2.63 23.27 8.93
CA LEU A 347 2.64 24.56 8.22
C LEU A 347 3.07 25.72 9.12
N ALA A 348 2.66 25.73 10.39
CA ALA A 348 3.08 26.75 11.35
C ALA A 348 4.59 26.67 11.61
N VAL A 349 5.14 25.45 11.75
CA VAL A 349 6.58 25.25 11.89
C VAL A 349 7.32 25.64 10.62
N ALA A 350 6.84 25.27 9.44
CA ALA A 350 7.43 25.72 8.17
C ALA A 350 7.46 27.26 8.06
N ALA A 351 6.36 27.93 8.43
CA ALA A 351 6.30 29.38 8.47
C ALA A 351 7.26 29.99 9.50
N LEU A 352 7.40 29.36 10.67
CA LEU A 352 8.35 29.76 11.72
C LEU A 352 9.80 29.67 11.20
N LEU A 353 10.17 28.56 10.56
CA LEU A 353 11.50 28.37 9.99
C LEU A 353 11.83 29.46 8.96
N LEU A 354 10.89 29.76 8.05
CA LEU A 354 11.06 30.84 7.08
C LEU A 354 11.14 32.22 7.74
N ALA A 355 10.41 32.44 8.84
CA ALA A 355 10.47 33.68 9.61
C ALA A 355 11.80 33.88 10.35
N LEU A 356 12.64 32.85 10.49
CA LEU A 356 14.00 32.96 11.03
C LEU A 356 15.01 33.53 10.02
N ALA A 357 14.66 33.68 8.74
CA ALA A 357 15.58 34.19 7.72
C ALA A 357 16.28 35.52 8.09
N PRO A 358 15.61 36.54 8.68
CA PRO A 358 16.28 37.77 9.12
C PRO A 358 17.31 37.57 10.25
N ALA A 359 17.26 36.45 10.97
CA ALA A 359 18.23 36.09 11.99
C ALA A 359 19.49 35.41 11.41
N GLY A 360 19.41 34.88 10.18
CA GLY A 360 20.52 34.15 9.54
C GLY A 360 21.81 34.96 9.40
N GLY A 361 21.70 36.27 9.18
CA GLY A 361 22.86 37.17 9.13
C GLY A 361 23.45 37.54 10.50
N ARG A 362 22.86 37.08 11.60
CA ARG A 362 23.28 37.38 12.98
C ARG A 362 23.72 36.14 13.76
N LEU A 363 23.17 34.98 13.41
CA LEU A 363 23.49 33.70 14.03
C LEU A 363 24.56 32.97 13.22
N SER A 364 25.42 32.21 13.89
CA SER A 364 26.31 31.27 13.21
C SER A 364 25.50 30.14 12.58
N ALA A 365 26.06 29.47 11.57
CA ALA A 365 25.47 28.29 10.95
C ALA A 365 25.09 27.25 12.02
N LEU A 366 26.00 26.98 12.96
CA LEU A 366 25.75 26.04 14.06
C LEU A 366 24.59 26.48 14.97
N ALA A 367 24.51 27.76 15.34
CA ALA A 367 23.42 28.24 16.18
C ALA A 367 22.07 28.16 15.45
N LEU A 368 22.05 28.46 14.15
CA LEU A 368 20.84 28.40 13.34
C LEU A 368 20.36 26.96 13.16
N SER A 369 21.23 26.04 12.73
CA SER A 369 20.89 24.62 12.59
C SER A 369 20.47 24.01 13.93
N ALA A 370 21.14 24.35 15.05
CA ALA A 370 20.70 23.87 16.36
C ALA A 370 19.25 24.30 16.71
N VAL A 371 18.83 25.51 16.32
CA VAL A 371 17.45 25.97 16.47
C VAL A 371 16.49 25.18 15.55
N VAL A 372 16.87 24.96 14.30
CA VAL A 372 16.09 24.15 13.34
C VAL A 372 15.90 22.73 13.88
N ALA A 373 16.98 22.05 14.26
CA ALA A 373 16.97 20.72 14.86
C ALA A 373 16.05 20.64 16.08
N ALA A 374 16.13 21.63 16.99
CA ALA A 374 15.30 21.68 18.18
C ALA A 374 13.81 21.84 17.84
N VAL A 375 13.47 22.71 16.88
CA VAL A 375 12.10 22.95 16.44
C VAL A 375 11.49 21.71 15.76
N LEU A 376 12.24 21.06 14.86
CA LEU A 376 11.80 19.83 14.20
C LEU A 376 11.63 18.68 15.20
N SER A 377 12.59 18.52 16.12
CA SER A 377 12.51 17.50 17.17
C SER A 377 11.32 17.73 18.10
N ALA A 378 11.03 18.99 18.46
CA ALA A 378 9.86 19.34 19.26
C ALA A 378 8.55 19.01 18.54
N LEU A 379 8.47 19.25 17.24
CA LEU A 379 7.31 18.88 16.42
C LEU A 379 7.13 17.35 16.36
N ALA A 380 8.21 16.60 16.14
CA ALA A 380 8.19 15.14 16.12
C ALA A 380 7.69 14.57 17.47
N LEU A 381 8.23 15.07 18.58
CA LEU A 381 7.82 14.69 19.93
C LEU A 381 6.37 15.10 20.25
N TRP A 382 5.91 16.23 19.72
CA TRP A 382 4.53 16.68 19.86
C TRP A 382 3.55 15.72 19.17
N GLU A 383 3.82 15.33 17.92
CA GLU A 383 2.98 14.39 17.17
C GLU A 383 2.91 13.00 17.87
N LEU A 384 4.00 12.57 18.51
CA LEU A 384 4.02 11.33 19.31
C LEU A 384 3.19 11.38 20.59
N ARG A 385 3.09 12.55 21.24
CA ARG A 385 2.28 12.70 22.45
C ARG A 385 0.81 12.77 22.09
N GLY A 386 0.47 13.42 20.98
CA GLY A 386 -0.89 13.55 20.49
C GLY A 386 -1.57 12.21 20.17
N THR A 387 -0.81 11.18 19.81
CA THR A 387 -1.34 9.81 19.62
C THR A 387 -1.61 9.09 20.94
N ARG A 388 -0.80 9.32 21.98
CA ARG A 388 -1.01 8.74 23.32
C ARG A 388 -2.08 9.46 24.14
N ALA A 389 -2.34 10.74 23.86
CA ALA A 389 -3.15 11.62 24.70
C ALA A 389 -4.56 11.91 24.17
N ARG A 390 -4.97 11.37 23.01
CA ARG A 390 -6.35 11.48 22.52
C ARG A 390 -7.15 10.22 22.91
N PRO A 391 -8.06 10.30 23.89
CA PRO A 391 -9.09 9.28 24.06
C PRO A 391 -9.93 9.23 22.78
N ALA A 392 -10.34 8.05 22.36
CA ALA A 392 -11.05 7.80 21.10
C ALA A 392 -12.44 8.49 20.95
N GLY A 393 -12.86 9.31 21.92
CA GLY A 393 -14.23 9.84 22.02
C GLY A 393 -14.57 11.14 21.29
N ASP A 394 -13.64 11.83 20.63
CA ASP A 394 -13.90 13.22 20.17
C ASP A 394 -13.63 13.49 18.67
N GLN A 395 -13.85 12.50 17.79
CA GLN A 395 -13.77 12.69 16.33
C GLN A 395 -15.13 12.86 15.63
N THR A 396 -16.24 12.96 16.36
CA THR A 396 -17.55 13.32 15.78
C THR A 396 -17.79 14.83 15.67
N GLY A 397 -16.81 15.68 16.04
CA GLY A 397 -17.01 17.11 16.24
C GLY A 397 -16.16 18.07 15.40
N ALA A 398 -15.91 17.84 14.11
CA ALA A 398 -15.24 18.86 13.28
C ALA A 398 -15.72 18.96 11.81
N ARG A 399 -16.64 19.91 11.61
CA ARG A 399 -16.87 20.70 10.37
C ARG A 399 -17.29 19.95 9.09
N HIS A 400 -18.54 19.51 9.05
CA HIS A 400 -19.32 19.46 7.81
C HIS A 400 -19.74 20.89 7.40
N GLY A 401 -18.85 21.57 6.67
CA GLY A 401 -19.13 22.85 6.03
C GLY A 401 -19.95 22.65 4.74
N ARG A 402 -21.26 22.96 4.84
CA ARG A 402 -22.21 23.37 3.78
C ARG A 402 -21.78 23.19 2.31
N ALA A 403 -22.44 22.25 1.63
CA ALA A 403 -22.86 22.42 0.24
C ALA A 403 -24.37 22.15 0.15
N ARG A 404 -25.16 23.23 0.09
CA ARG A 404 -26.59 23.20 -0.25
C ARG A 404 -26.70 23.06 -1.77
N GLY A 405 -27.39 22.02 -2.23
CA GLY A 405 -27.69 21.79 -3.65
C GLY A 405 -28.79 20.75 -3.82
N ALA A 406 -30.03 21.24 -3.78
CA ALA A 406 -31.30 20.58 -4.02
C ALA A 406 -31.32 19.24 -4.80
N CYS A 407 -31.92 18.21 -4.21
CA CYS A 407 -32.95 17.45 -4.90
C CYS A 407 -34.03 17.02 -3.90
N ARG A 408 -35.22 17.58 -4.11
CA ARG A 408 -36.43 17.44 -3.30
C ARG A 408 -37.20 16.25 -3.85
N ARG A 409 -37.35 15.16 -3.10
CA ARG A 409 -38.44 14.20 -3.33
C ARG A 409 -39.09 13.77 -2.02
N SER A 410 -40.36 14.17 -1.95
CA SER A 410 -41.49 13.73 -1.13
C SER A 410 -41.30 12.54 -0.19
N SER A 411 -41.54 12.82 1.08
CA SER A 411 -42.07 11.90 2.08
C SER A 411 -43.45 11.36 1.67
N THR A 412 -43.63 10.04 1.72
CA THR A 412 -44.82 9.35 2.26
C THR A 412 -44.65 7.84 2.17
N SER A 413 -44.24 7.21 3.27
CA SER A 413 -44.74 5.90 3.74
C SER A 413 -43.97 5.49 5.00
N SER A 414 -44.66 5.47 6.14
CA SER A 414 -44.21 4.71 7.32
C SER A 414 -44.55 3.23 7.09
N PRO A 415 -43.64 2.31 7.40
CA PRO A 415 -43.99 1.17 8.26
C PRO A 415 -42.79 0.68 9.13
N PRO A 416 -42.96 -0.36 9.94
CA PRO A 416 -43.78 -0.45 11.16
C PRO A 416 -42.90 -0.37 12.42
N THR A 417 -43.50 0.01 13.55
CA THR A 417 -42.93 -0.15 14.88
C THR A 417 -42.90 -1.62 15.27
N GLY A 418 -41.74 -2.26 15.10
CA GLY A 418 -41.34 -3.45 15.85
C GLY A 418 -40.15 -3.06 16.71
N GLY A 419 -40.28 -3.19 18.04
CA GLY A 419 -39.17 -2.90 18.95
C GLY A 419 -38.05 -3.90 18.72
N ASN A 420 -36.96 -3.44 18.11
CA ASN A 420 -35.64 -4.03 18.30
C ASN A 420 -34.83 -3.00 19.09
N ASP A 421 -34.40 -3.37 20.28
CA ASP A 421 -33.39 -2.61 21.00
C ASP A 421 -32.14 -2.51 20.11
N ILE A 422 -31.61 -1.30 19.96
CA ILE A 422 -30.41 -1.05 19.16
C ILE A 422 -29.23 -1.72 19.88
N MET A 423 -28.85 -2.91 19.41
CA MET A 423 -27.67 -3.62 19.93
C MET A 423 -26.36 -2.96 19.50
N LYS A 424 -25.41 -2.84 20.43
CA LYS A 424 -23.99 -2.60 20.15
C LYS A 424 -23.32 -3.93 19.85
N ILE A 425 -22.80 -4.10 18.63
CA ILE A 425 -22.20 -5.37 18.18
C ILE A 425 -20.75 -5.14 17.79
N VAL A 426 -19.80 -5.71 18.53
CA VAL A 426 -18.37 -5.59 18.18
C VAL A 426 -18.03 -6.62 17.11
N VAL A 427 -17.49 -6.19 15.98
CA VAL A 427 -17.13 -7.07 14.86
C VAL A 427 -15.61 -7.17 14.76
N ILE A 428 -15.05 -8.23 15.33
CA ILE A 428 -13.63 -8.57 15.25
C ILE A 428 -13.31 -9.02 13.83
N GLY A 429 -12.33 -8.38 13.19
CA GLY A 429 -12.10 -8.52 11.75
C GLY A 429 -13.06 -7.67 10.90
N GLY A 430 -13.73 -6.68 11.52
CA GLY A 430 -14.70 -5.79 10.87
C GLY A 430 -14.16 -4.94 9.71
N SER A 431 -12.84 -4.83 9.56
CA SER A 431 -12.17 -4.17 8.42
C SER A 431 -11.90 -5.11 7.23
N GLY A 432 -12.14 -6.42 7.38
CA GLY A 432 -11.99 -7.42 6.33
C GLY A 432 -13.21 -7.53 5.40
N ARG A 433 -13.13 -8.37 4.37
CA ARG A 433 -14.21 -8.51 3.35
C ARG A 433 -15.56 -8.92 3.97
N VAL A 434 -15.58 -10.01 4.72
CA VAL A 434 -16.80 -10.50 5.40
C VAL A 434 -17.21 -9.52 6.49
N GLY A 435 -16.28 -9.12 7.37
CA GLY A 435 -16.56 -8.20 8.47
C GLY A 435 -17.12 -6.86 8.04
N GLY A 436 -16.58 -6.26 6.97
CA GLY A 436 -17.09 -5.01 6.42
C GLY A 436 -18.50 -5.16 5.85
N SER A 437 -18.82 -6.29 5.22
CA SER A 437 -20.20 -6.56 4.77
C SER A 437 -21.16 -6.79 5.95
N VAL A 438 -20.72 -7.50 6.99
CA VAL A 438 -21.47 -7.67 8.24
C VAL A 438 -21.79 -6.31 8.87
N VAL A 439 -20.79 -5.43 9.02
CA VAL A 439 -20.97 -4.07 9.56
C VAL A 439 -22.03 -3.30 8.75
N ARG A 440 -21.91 -3.25 7.41
CA ARG A 440 -22.92 -2.58 6.56
C ARG A 440 -24.33 -3.15 6.76
N ARG A 441 -24.43 -4.48 6.89
CA ARG A 441 -25.71 -5.19 7.04
C ARG A 441 -26.34 -5.00 8.42
N LEU A 442 -25.53 -4.82 9.47
CA LEU A 442 -25.98 -4.47 10.81
C LEU A 442 -26.44 -3.00 10.90
N VAL A 443 -25.70 -2.07 10.28
CA VAL A 443 -26.16 -0.66 10.14
C VAL A 443 -27.49 -0.59 9.39
N ALA A 444 -27.63 -1.32 8.28
CA ALA A 444 -28.86 -1.36 7.49
C ALA A 444 -30.07 -1.93 8.28
N ARG A 445 -29.81 -2.73 9.32
CA ARG A 445 -30.81 -3.27 10.25
C ARG A 445 -31.08 -2.36 11.45
N GLY A 446 -30.38 -1.22 11.57
CA GLY A 446 -30.60 -0.23 12.63
C GLY A 446 -29.82 -0.50 13.93
N HIS A 447 -28.79 -1.35 13.90
CA HIS A 447 -27.91 -1.63 15.04
C HIS A 447 -26.66 -0.74 15.04
N ASP A 448 -25.88 -0.78 16.13
CA ASP A 448 -24.61 -0.06 16.30
C ASP A 448 -23.40 -1.03 16.21
N PRO A 449 -22.98 -1.43 14.98
CA PRO A 449 -21.82 -2.27 14.81
C PRO A 449 -20.52 -1.48 14.98
N VAL A 450 -19.63 -1.97 15.84
CA VAL A 450 -18.30 -1.41 16.07
C VAL A 450 -17.25 -2.31 15.44
N PRO A 451 -16.68 -1.96 14.27
CA PRO A 451 -15.58 -2.73 13.68
C PRO A 451 -14.34 -2.65 14.58
N ALA A 452 -13.70 -3.80 14.80
CA ALA A 452 -12.52 -3.93 15.63
C ALA A 452 -11.44 -4.76 14.91
N SER A 453 -10.23 -4.20 14.83
CA SER A 453 -9.04 -4.79 14.23
C SER A 453 -7.78 -4.10 14.75
N PRO A 454 -6.56 -4.62 14.48
CA PRO A 454 -5.33 -3.92 14.87
C PRO A 454 -5.29 -2.47 14.37
N SER A 455 -5.84 -2.22 13.16
CA SER A 455 -5.97 -0.87 12.60
C SER A 455 -6.94 0.07 13.33
N THR A 456 -7.83 -0.45 14.18
CA THR A 456 -8.69 0.36 15.08
C THR A 456 -8.12 0.43 16.51
N GLY A 457 -6.89 -0.04 16.73
CA GLY A 457 -6.26 -0.11 18.04
C GLY A 457 -6.73 -1.28 18.91
N VAL A 458 -7.31 -2.32 18.29
CA VAL A 458 -7.76 -3.54 18.99
C VAL A 458 -6.97 -4.75 18.50
N ASP A 459 -6.17 -5.34 19.35
CA ASP A 459 -5.36 -6.52 19.06
C ASP A 459 -5.82 -7.71 19.90
N THR A 460 -6.32 -8.75 19.24
CA THR A 460 -6.86 -9.92 19.92
C THR A 460 -5.78 -10.84 20.47
N ILE A 461 -4.55 -10.77 19.97
CA ILE A 461 -3.42 -11.58 20.45
C ILE A 461 -2.79 -10.96 21.69
N THR A 462 -2.57 -9.65 21.69
CA THR A 462 -1.99 -8.96 22.86
C THR A 462 -3.04 -8.58 23.90
N GLY A 463 -4.31 -8.49 23.48
CA GLY A 463 -5.43 -8.00 24.29
C GLY A 463 -5.57 -6.48 24.33
N GLU A 464 -4.70 -5.75 23.63
CA GLU A 464 -4.75 -4.28 23.54
C GLU A 464 -6.11 -3.81 22.98
N GLY A 465 -6.72 -2.81 23.63
CA GLY A 465 -7.98 -2.20 23.19
C GLY A 465 -9.25 -3.04 23.39
N LEU A 466 -9.14 -4.31 23.81
CA LEU A 466 -10.31 -5.19 23.98
C LEU A 466 -11.28 -4.69 25.05
N ALA A 467 -10.80 -4.31 26.23
CA ALA A 467 -11.66 -3.83 27.31
C ALA A 467 -12.49 -2.59 26.89
N ASP A 468 -11.84 -1.65 26.20
CA ASP A 468 -12.47 -0.40 25.77
C ASP A 468 -13.53 -0.64 24.69
N VAL A 469 -13.24 -1.50 23.70
CA VAL A 469 -14.19 -1.77 22.61
C VAL A 469 -15.38 -2.59 23.08
N MET A 470 -15.16 -3.53 24.00
CA MET A 470 -16.20 -4.42 24.55
C MET A 470 -17.15 -3.72 25.53
N ALA A 471 -16.78 -2.55 26.07
CA ALA A 471 -17.61 -1.83 27.04
C ALA A 471 -19.04 -1.58 26.52
N GLY A 472 -20.04 -2.21 27.15
CA GLY A 472 -21.45 -2.09 26.77
C GLY A 472 -21.82 -2.78 25.44
N ALA A 473 -21.00 -3.72 24.96
CA ALA A 473 -21.35 -4.55 23.80
C ALA A 473 -22.37 -5.62 24.19
N ASP A 474 -23.42 -5.78 23.38
CA ASP A 474 -24.44 -6.81 23.57
C ASP A 474 -24.00 -8.15 22.96
N ALA A 475 -23.31 -8.08 21.82
CA ALA A 475 -22.79 -9.25 21.10
C ALA A 475 -21.41 -8.97 20.49
N VAL A 476 -20.66 -10.04 20.27
CA VAL A 476 -19.38 -10.04 19.54
C VAL A 476 -19.48 -10.97 18.35
N VAL A 477 -19.01 -10.49 17.20
CA VAL A 477 -18.87 -11.27 15.97
C VAL A 477 -17.38 -11.44 15.68
N ASP A 478 -16.88 -12.66 15.77
CA ASP A 478 -15.53 -13.05 15.38
C ASP A 478 -15.50 -13.59 13.94
N VAL A 479 -15.06 -12.74 13.02
CA VAL A 479 -14.74 -13.08 11.63
C VAL A 479 -13.25 -12.90 11.34
N SER A 480 -12.41 -13.01 12.37
CA SER A 480 -10.96 -12.93 12.23
C SER A 480 -10.39 -14.10 11.42
N ASN A 481 -9.30 -13.81 10.71
CA ASN A 481 -8.53 -14.81 9.98
C ASN A 481 -7.06 -14.71 10.39
N ALA A 482 -6.40 -15.84 10.57
CA ALA A 482 -4.99 -15.88 10.92
C ALA A 482 -4.13 -15.33 9.76
N PRO A 483 -3.17 -14.43 10.02
CA PRO A 483 -2.25 -13.92 8.99
C PRO A 483 -1.07 -14.88 8.73
N VAL A 484 -1.04 -16.03 9.39
CA VAL A 484 0.02 -17.04 9.34
C VAL A 484 -0.54 -18.37 8.84
N TRP A 485 0.34 -19.21 8.28
CA TRP A 485 -0.03 -20.50 7.65
C TRP A 485 0.72 -21.71 8.21
N GLU A 486 1.69 -21.49 9.11
CA GLU A 486 2.43 -22.56 9.78
C GLU A 486 1.54 -23.19 10.86
N ASP A 487 1.47 -24.52 10.88
CA ASP A 487 0.47 -25.29 11.64
C ASP A 487 0.38 -24.89 13.12
N ASP A 488 1.53 -24.78 13.81
CA ASP A 488 1.55 -24.41 15.23
C ASP A 488 1.20 -22.94 15.43
N ALA A 489 1.73 -22.04 14.60
CA ALA A 489 1.43 -20.61 14.66
C ALA A 489 -0.04 -20.27 14.39
N VAL A 490 -0.70 -20.94 13.42
CA VAL A 490 -2.14 -20.73 13.13
C VAL A 490 -2.99 -21.15 14.33
N ARG A 491 -2.65 -22.28 14.95
CA ARG A 491 -3.34 -22.78 16.14
C ARG A 491 -3.14 -21.85 17.33
N GLU A 492 -1.91 -21.37 17.56
CA GLU A 492 -1.60 -20.42 18.62
C GLU A 492 -2.37 -19.11 18.44
N PHE A 493 -2.46 -18.60 17.20
CA PHE A 493 -3.25 -17.42 16.87
C PHE A 493 -4.72 -17.57 17.29
N PHE A 494 -5.41 -18.61 16.77
CA PHE A 494 -6.85 -18.76 17.04
C PHE A 494 -7.13 -19.04 18.51
N THR A 495 -6.32 -19.86 19.18
CA THR A 495 -6.52 -20.17 20.60
C THR A 495 -6.26 -18.96 21.50
N THR A 496 -5.18 -18.21 21.26
CA THR A 496 -4.84 -17.01 22.05
C THR A 496 -5.86 -15.90 21.82
N SER A 497 -6.18 -15.61 20.55
CA SER A 497 -7.18 -14.61 20.16
C SER A 497 -8.53 -14.89 20.84
N THR A 498 -9.01 -16.12 20.74
CA THR A 498 -10.32 -16.52 21.29
C THR A 498 -10.35 -16.44 22.81
N ARG A 499 -9.29 -16.88 23.51
CA ARG A 499 -9.23 -16.77 24.97
C ARG A 499 -9.27 -15.32 25.45
N ASN A 500 -8.55 -14.43 24.77
CA ASN A 500 -8.54 -13.00 25.10
C ASN A 500 -9.90 -12.36 24.84
N LEU A 501 -10.55 -12.69 23.72
CA LEU A 501 -11.91 -12.23 23.42
C LEU A 501 -12.90 -12.66 24.48
N LEU A 502 -12.96 -13.96 24.80
CA LEU A 502 -13.87 -14.51 25.79
C LEU A 502 -13.62 -13.95 27.20
N ALA A 503 -12.37 -13.63 27.54
CA ALA A 503 -12.03 -12.97 28.79
C ALA A 503 -12.60 -11.54 28.84
N ALA A 504 -12.37 -10.74 27.80
CA ALA A 504 -12.88 -9.38 27.71
C ALA A 504 -14.43 -9.33 27.64
N GLU A 505 -15.03 -10.28 26.93
CA GLU A 505 -16.48 -10.46 26.84
C GLU A 505 -17.10 -10.75 28.21
N ARG A 506 -16.47 -11.62 28.99
CA ARG A 506 -16.92 -11.96 30.36
C ARG A 506 -16.90 -10.74 31.27
N GLU A 507 -15.84 -9.93 31.20
CA GLU A 507 -15.71 -8.71 31.99
C GLU A 507 -16.74 -7.64 31.57
N ALA A 508 -17.01 -7.53 30.26
CA ALA A 508 -17.99 -6.60 29.72
C ALA A 508 -19.45 -7.05 29.87
N GLY A 509 -19.69 -8.33 30.19
CA GLY A 509 -21.03 -8.92 30.29
C GLY A 509 -21.71 -9.17 28.94
N VAL A 510 -20.92 -9.46 27.89
CA VAL A 510 -21.43 -9.75 26.54
C VAL A 510 -22.35 -10.96 26.57
N GLY A 511 -23.52 -10.83 25.95
CA GLY A 511 -24.57 -11.86 25.98
C GLY A 511 -24.47 -12.90 24.86
N HIS A 512 -23.70 -12.63 23.81
CA HIS A 512 -23.58 -13.51 22.65
C HIS A 512 -22.22 -13.40 21.94
N HIS A 513 -21.48 -14.52 21.87
CA HIS A 513 -20.30 -14.66 21.01
C HIS A 513 -20.65 -15.44 19.74
N LEU A 514 -20.46 -14.84 18.57
CA LEU A 514 -20.68 -15.49 17.29
C LEU A 514 -19.38 -15.59 16.51
N ALA A 515 -18.95 -16.80 16.16
CA ALA A 515 -17.73 -17.02 15.38
C ALA A 515 -18.01 -17.68 14.04
N VAL A 516 -17.21 -17.34 13.02
CA VAL A 516 -17.21 -18.07 11.73
C VAL A 516 -16.12 -19.14 11.72
N SER A 517 -16.58 -20.37 11.54
CA SER A 517 -15.78 -21.58 11.38
C SER A 517 -16.05 -22.24 10.02
N ILE A 518 -15.52 -23.44 9.80
CA ILE A 518 -15.52 -24.12 8.51
C ILE A 518 -16.30 -25.44 8.62
N VAL A 519 -17.19 -25.68 7.66
CA VAL A 519 -17.89 -26.97 7.54
C VAL A 519 -16.89 -28.11 7.43
N GLY A 520 -17.08 -29.16 8.24
CA GLY A 520 -16.27 -30.38 8.21
C GLY A 520 -14.85 -30.23 8.74
N CYS A 521 -14.50 -29.15 9.43
CA CYS A 521 -13.15 -28.94 9.97
C CYS A 521 -12.69 -30.06 10.93
N ASP A 522 -13.63 -30.71 11.62
CA ASP A 522 -13.40 -31.85 12.52
C ASP A 522 -13.23 -33.20 11.80
N ARG A 523 -13.60 -33.29 10.51
CA ARG A 523 -13.48 -34.50 9.69
C ARG A 523 -12.16 -34.63 8.94
N LEU A 524 -11.35 -33.55 8.92
CA LEU A 524 -10.12 -33.44 8.13
C LEU A 524 -8.90 -33.11 9.00
N PRO A 525 -8.47 -34.03 9.89
CA PRO A 525 -7.45 -33.76 10.91
C PRO A 525 -6.04 -33.53 10.34
N ASP A 526 -5.77 -33.93 9.09
CA ASP A 526 -4.45 -33.74 8.49
C ASP A 526 -4.19 -32.29 8.05
N SER A 527 -5.24 -31.46 7.92
CA SER A 527 -5.08 -30.05 7.58
C SER A 527 -4.80 -29.20 8.83
N GLY A 528 -3.61 -28.58 8.88
CA GLY A 528 -3.20 -27.73 10.02
C GLY A 528 -4.16 -26.58 10.30
N TYR A 529 -4.63 -25.91 9.26
CA TYR A 529 -5.59 -24.81 9.40
C TYR A 529 -6.94 -25.29 9.94
N LEU A 530 -7.45 -26.43 9.46
CA LEU A 530 -8.73 -26.97 9.97
C LEU A 530 -8.61 -27.44 11.41
N ARG A 531 -7.49 -28.05 11.81
CA ARG A 531 -7.20 -28.34 13.22
C ARG A 531 -7.20 -27.08 14.08
N ALA A 532 -6.67 -25.97 13.57
CA ALA A 532 -6.68 -24.70 14.28
C ALA A 532 -8.10 -24.14 14.46
N LYS A 533 -8.99 -24.30 13.47
CA LYS A 533 -10.41 -23.97 13.60
C LYS A 533 -11.15 -24.86 14.59
N VAL A 534 -10.89 -26.17 14.61
CA VAL A 534 -11.42 -27.07 15.65
C VAL A 534 -10.94 -26.65 17.04
N ALA A 535 -9.67 -26.25 17.17
CA ALA A 535 -9.15 -25.70 18.43
C ALA A 535 -9.85 -24.39 18.82
N GLN A 536 -10.16 -23.52 17.86
CA GLN A 536 -10.94 -22.30 18.09
C GLN A 536 -12.33 -22.62 18.66
N GLU A 537 -13.05 -23.55 18.03
CA GLU A 537 -14.38 -23.97 18.48
C GLU A 537 -14.35 -24.52 19.91
N ALA A 538 -13.36 -25.35 20.24
CA ALA A 538 -13.21 -25.88 21.59
C ALA A 538 -12.97 -24.79 22.65
N GLU A 539 -12.24 -23.72 22.32
CA GLU A 539 -12.08 -22.57 23.23
C GLU A 539 -13.40 -21.81 23.44
N ILE A 540 -14.20 -21.64 22.38
CA ILE A 540 -15.54 -21.00 22.45
C ILE A 540 -16.47 -21.82 23.33
N GLU A 541 -16.55 -23.12 23.09
CA GLU A 541 -17.42 -24.05 23.83
C GLU A 541 -17.06 -24.11 25.32
N ALA A 542 -15.76 -24.04 25.64
CA ALA A 542 -15.28 -23.98 27.02
C ALA A 542 -15.38 -22.58 27.66
N GLY A 543 -15.58 -21.53 26.86
CA GLY A 543 -15.46 -20.12 27.25
C GLY A 543 -16.52 -19.59 28.21
N GLY A 544 -17.67 -20.27 28.31
CA GLY A 544 -18.77 -19.92 29.21
C GLY A 544 -19.60 -18.70 28.79
N ILE A 545 -19.28 -18.06 27.66
CA ILE A 545 -20.13 -17.04 27.02
C ILE A 545 -21.15 -17.76 26.13
N PRO A 546 -22.45 -17.41 26.17
CA PRO A 546 -23.42 -18.00 25.25
C PRO A 546 -23.02 -17.73 23.79
N TYR A 547 -23.04 -18.75 22.94
CA TYR A 547 -22.40 -18.65 21.63
C TYR A 547 -23.24 -19.20 20.46
N THR A 548 -22.83 -18.82 19.25
CA THR A 548 -23.21 -19.46 17.99
C THR A 548 -21.96 -19.66 17.14
N ILE A 549 -21.70 -20.87 16.67
CA ILE A 549 -20.62 -21.12 15.70
C ILE A 549 -21.26 -21.31 14.32
N LEU A 550 -21.02 -20.37 13.40
CA LEU A 550 -21.42 -20.53 12.01
C LEU A 550 -20.31 -21.25 11.25
N ARG A 551 -20.51 -22.54 10.94
CA ARG A 551 -19.65 -23.29 10.02
C ARG A 551 -20.09 -23.00 8.59
N ALA A 552 -19.32 -22.18 7.88
CA ALA A 552 -19.55 -21.91 6.47
C ALA A 552 -18.67 -22.81 5.58
N THR A 553 -19.15 -23.17 4.40
CA THR A 553 -18.28 -23.78 3.38
C THR A 553 -17.30 -22.78 2.81
N GLN A 554 -16.36 -23.25 1.98
CA GLN A 554 -15.35 -22.44 1.31
C GLN A 554 -16.01 -21.39 0.41
N PHE A 555 -15.38 -20.22 0.28
CA PHE A 555 -15.98 -19.12 -0.45
C PHE A 555 -15.63 -19.15 -1.94
N PHE A 556 -16.54 -18.69 -2.80
CA PHE A 556 -16.24 -18.50 -4.23
C PHE A 556 -15.01 -17.60 -4.44
N GLU A 557 -14.80 -16.61 -3.57
CA GLU A 557 -13.67 -15.70 -3.62
C GLU A 557 -12.30 -16.38 -3.47
N PHE A 558 -12.26 -17.59 -2.91
CA PHE A 558 -11.03 -18.38 -2.78
C PHE A 558 -10.89 -19.44 -3.86
N LEU A 559 -11.86 -19.59 -4.77
CA LEU A 559 -11.86 -20.66 -5.76
C LEU A 559 -10.58 -20.65 -6.62
N ALA A 560 -10.15 -19.48 -7.10
CA ALA A 560 -8.92 -19.39 -7.90
C ALA A 560 -7.68 -19.88 -7.12
N GLN A 561 -7.54 -19.47 -5.85
CA GLN A 561 -6.45 -19.91 -4.99
C GLN A 561 -6.50 -21.42 -4.71
N ILE A 562 -7.70 -21.98 -4.47
CA ILE A 562 -7.89 -23.41 -4.27
C ILE A 562 -7.46 -24.18 -5.53
N VAL A 563 -7.87 -23.72 -6.71
CA VAL A 563 -7.48 -24.32 -8.00
C VAL A 563 -5.97 -24.24 -8.22
N ASP A 564 -5.37 -23.09 -7.93
CA ASP A 564 -3.93 -22.87 -8.10
C ASP A 564 -3.08 -23.69 -7.12
N SER A 565 -3.64 -24.10 -5.96
CA SER A 565 -2.92 -24.97 -5.03
C SER A 565 -2.59 -26.36 -5.63
N GLY A 566 -3.35 -26.80 -6.63
CA GLY A 566 -3.10 -28.03 -7.39
C GLY A 566 -2.24 -27.83 -8.65
N ALA A 567 -1.66 -26.66 -8.88
CA ALA A 567 -0.90 -26.40 -10.10
C ALA A 567 0.37 -27.25 -10.21
N GLU A 568 0.49 -28.03 -11.30
CA GLU A 568 1.73 -28.72 -11.67
C GLU A 568 2.40 -27.94 -12.82
N GLY A 569 3.02 -26.82 -12.47
CA GLY A 569 3.56 -25.86 -13.43
C GLY A 569 2.46 -25.14 -14.22
N ASP A 570 2.81 -24.64 -15.41
CA ASP A 570 1.95 -23.70 -16.16
C ASP A 570 0.93 -24.38 -17.09
N GLN A 571 0.90 -25.72 -17.14
CA GLN A 571 0.11 -26.45 -18.14
C GLN A 571 -1.07 -27.21 -17.57
N ARG A 572 -1.07 -27.51 -16.26
CA ARG A 572 -2.12 -28.33 -15.66
C ARG A 572 -2.30 -28.04 -14.19
N VAL A 573 -3.50 -28.34 -13.73
CA VAL A 573 -3.86 -28.41 -12.31
C VAL A 573 -4.31 -29.84 -12.02
N ARG A 574 -3.70 -30.47 -11.02
CA ARG A 574 -4.10 -31.78 -10.49
C ARG A 574 -4.94 -31.55 -9.24
N LEU A 575 -6.21 -31.90 -9.32
CA LEU A 575 -7.18 -31.58 -8.27
C LEU A 575 -8.02 -32.80 -7.92
N SER A 576 -8.45 -32.84 -6.66
CA SER A 576 -9.36 -33.88 -6.17
C SER A 576 -10.72 -33.77 -6.85
N ASN A 577 -11.38 -34.90 -7.01
CA ASN A 577 -12.79 -34.99 -7.36
C ASN A 577 -13.71 -35.00 -6.13
N GLY A 578 -13.16 -34.83 -4.92
CA GLY A 578 -13.92 -34.66 -3.68
C GLY A 578 -14.86 -33.45 -3.75
N LEU A 579 -16.04 -33.57 -3.15
CA LEU A 579 -17.11 -32.58 -3.27
C LEU A 579 -16.83 -31.36 -2.40
N MET A 580 -17.08 -30.17 -2.97
CA MET A 580 -16.98 -28.88 -2.32
C MET A 580 -18.21 -28.04 -2.69
N GLN A 581 -18.91 -27.51 -1.68
CA GLN A 581 -20.17 -26.76 -1.87
C GLN A 581 -19.97 -25.27 -1.59
N LEU A 582 -19.29 -24.57 -2.51
CA LEU A 582 -18.86 -23.19 -2.32
C LEU A 582 -20.02 -22.22 -2.05
N VAL A 583 -19.81 -21.25 -1.16
CA VAL A 583 -20.78 -20.19 -0.80
C VAL A 583 -20.23 -18.79 -1.14
N ALA A 584 -21.10 -17.82 -1.42
CA ALA A 584 -20.67 -16.44 -1.57
C ALA A 584 -20.36 -15.79 -0.21
N ALA A 585 -19.26 -15.04 -0.10
CA ALA A 585 -18.91 -14.34 1.15
C ALA A 585 -20.01 -13.37 1.62
N ASP A 586 -20.82 -12.83 0.70
CA ASP A 586 -21.93 -11.94 1.05
C ASP A 586 -23.13 -12.68 1.66
N ASP A 587 -23.39 -13.93 1.27
CA ASP A 587 -24.40 -14.79 1.90
C ASP A 587 -23.97 -15.20 3.32
N VAL A 588 -22.67 -15.43 3.52
CA VAL A 588 -22.08 -15.62 4.85
C VAL A 588 -22.29 -14.38 5.70
N ALA A 589 -21.94 -13.20 5.19
CA ALA A 589 -22.14 -11.94 5.90
C ALA A 589 -23.62 -11.65 6.21
N ALA A 590 -24.54 -12.01 5.32
CA ALA A 590 -25.98 -11.91 5.54
C ALA A 590 -26.43 -12.80 6.72
N THR A 591 -25.96 -14.04 6.74
CA THR A 591 -26.27 -15.02 7.79
C THR A 591 -25.66 -14.63 9.13
N VAL A 592 -24.40 -14.16 9.13
CA VAL A 592 -23.73 -13.63 10.34
C VAL A 592 -24.51 -12.46 10.92
N ALA A 593 -24.91 -11.48 10.09
CA ALA A 593 -25.66 -10.32 10.56
C ALA A 593 -27.05 -10.70 11.10
N GLU A 594 -27.71 -11.71 10.52
CA GLU A 594 -28.97 -12.24 11.05
C GLU A 594 -28.75 -12.89 12.43
N LEU A 595 -27.80 -13.84 12.51
CA LEU A 595 -27.53 -14.61 13.72
C LEU A 595 -27.05 -13.71 14.87
N ALA A 596 -26.22 -12.69 14.59
CA ALA A 596 -25.72 -11.74 15.60
C ALA A 596 -26.80 -10.86 16.20
N THR A 597 -27.92 -10.65 15.49
CA THR A 597 -29.09 -9.90 15.99
C THR A 597 -30.14 -10.80 16.64
N GLY A 598 -29.94 -12.13 16.59
CA GLY A 598 -30.75 -13.12 17.27
C GLY A 598 -30.17 -13.50 18.64
N GLY A 599 -30.82 -14.42 19.33
CA GLY A 599 -30.25 -15.05 20.52
C GLY A 599 -29.18 -16.11 20.17
N PRO A 600 -28.27 -16.41 21.12
CA PRO A 600 -27.28 -17.48 20.95
C PRO A 600 -27.97 -18.83 20.70
N VAL A 601 -27.46 -19.59 19.73
CA VAL A 601 -28.00 -20.91 19.39
C VAL A 601 -27.53 -21.99 20.39
N GLY A 602 -26.37 -21.79 21.02
CA GLY A 602 -25.75 -22.76 21.92
C GLY A 602 -25.18 -23.97 21.17
N GLY A 603 -24.71 -23.76 19.94
CA GLY A 603 -24.19 -24.82 19.07
C GLY A 603 -23.77 -24.31 17.70
N HIS A 604 -23.72 -25.25 16.74
CA HIS A 604 -23.30 -24.97 15.38
C HIS A 604 -24.48 -24.72 14.44
N VAL A 605 -24.32 -23.77 13.52
CA VAL A 605 -25.18 -23.58 12.35
C VAL A 605 -24.31 -23.78 11.12
N GLU A 606 -24.76 -24.59 10.16
CA GLU A 606 -24.04 -24.77 8.91
C GLU A 606 -24.65 -23.92 7.78
N LEU A 607 -23.78 -23.38 6.93
CA LEU A 607 -24.13 -22.64 5.72
C LEU A 607 -23.29 -23.13 4.54
N GLY A 608 -23.94 -23.69 3.52
CA GLY A 608 -23.33 -23.99 2.23
C GLY A 608 -23.89 -23.10 1.13
N GLY A 609 -23.26 -23.07 -0.04
CA GLY A 609 -23.88 -22.47 -1.23
C GLY A 609 -24.81 -23.44 -1.94
N PRO A 610 -25.38 -23.04 -3.08
CA PRO A 610 -26.49 -23.77 -3.71
C PRO A 610 -26.08 -25.05 -4.43
N GLU A 611 -24.80 -25.26 -4.72
CA GLU A 611 -24.32 -26.33 -5.59
C GLU A 611 -23.06 -26.99 -5.05
N ALA A 612 -23.04 -28.33 -5.01
CA ALA A 612 -21.87 -29.13 -4.67
C ALA A 612 -21.25 -29.71 -5.95
N LEU A 613 -19.96 -29.46 -6.16
CA LEU A 613 -19.19 -30.01 -7.28
C LEU A 613 -17.82 -30.51 -6.80
N GLY A 614 -17.22 -31.43 -7.56
CA GLY A 614 -15.82 -31.79 -7.38
C GLY A 614 -14.90 -30.56 -7.55
N ILE A 615 -13.77 -30.51 -6.84
CA ILE A 615 -12.82 -29.39 -6.97
C ILE A 615 -12.32 -29.27 -8.41
N ASP A 616 -12.07 -30.39 -9.07
CA ASP A 616 -11.75 -30.45 -10.50
C ASP A 616 -12.88 -29.90 -11.40
N ALA A 617 -14.15 -30.15 -11.07
CA ALA A 617 -15.29 -29.60 -11.79
C ALA A 617 -15.42 -28.08 -11.57
N TRP A 618 -15.20 -27.60 -10.35
CA TRP A 618 -15.11 -26.17 -10.07
C TRP A 618 -13.99 -25.49 -10.86
N ALA A 619 -12.82 -26.14 -10.97
CA ALA A 619 -11.71 -25.64 -11.78
C ALA A 619 -12.08 -25.51 -13.26
N ARG A 620 -12.72 -26.54 -13.84
CA ARG A 620 -13.21 -26.48 -15.22
C ARG A 620 -14.21 -25.36 -15.43
N ARG A 621 -15.09 -25.12 -14.46
CA ARG A 621 -16.06 -24.01 -14.51
C ARG A 621 -15.34 -22.66 -14.49
N LEU A 622 -14.42 -22.47 -13.54
CA LEU A 622 -13.59 -21.26 -13.46
C LEU A 622 -12.80 -21.02 -14.75
N PHE A 623 -12.22 -22.07 -15.34
CA PHE A 623 -11.42 -21.96 -16.57
C PHE A 623 -12.27 -21.62 -17.78
N THR A 624 -13.49 -22.16 -17.87
CA THR A 624 -14.46 -21.79 -18.90
C THR A 624 -14.80 -20.30 -18.80
N THR A 625 -14.99 -19.81 -17.58
CA THR A 625 -15.39 -18.42 -17.33
C THR A 625 -14.24 -17.42 -17.51
N THR A 626 -13.01 -17.78 -17.12
CA THR A 626 -11.82 -16.91 -17.21
C THR A 626 -11.06 -17.05 -18.53
N GLY A 627 -11.34 -18.09 -19.31
CA GLY A 627 -10.60 -18.42 -20.53
C GLY A 627 -9.24 -19.09 -20.27
N ASP A 628 -9.00 -19.58 -19.05
CA ASP A 628 -7.79 -20.35 -18.71
C ASP A 628 -7.72 -21.63 -19.56
N GLN A 629 -6.52 -21.94 -20.04
CA GLN A 629 -6.25 -23.05 -20.97
C GLN A 629 -5.45 -24.19 -20.32
N ARG A 630 -5.20 -24.12 -19.00
CA ARG A 630 -4.55 -25.21 -18.26
C ARG A 630 -5.43 -26.47 -18.28
N GLU A 631 -4.80 -27.63 -18.37
CA GLU A 631 -5.45 -28.93 -18.32
C GLU A 631 -5.88 -29.26 -16.87
N VAL A 632 -7.14 -29.62 -16.65
CA VAL A 632 -7.60 -30.10 -15.33
C VAL A 632 -7.49 -31.62 -15.25
N VAL A 633 -6.53 -32.10 -14.47
CA VAL A 633 -6.32 -33.52 -14.17
C VAL A 633 -7.06 -33.86 -12.89
N SER A 634 -8.09 -34.71 -13.00
CA SER A 634 -8.80 -35.25 -11.83
C SER A 634 -7.98 -36.38 -11.20
N ASP A 635 -7.68 -36.27 -9.91
CA ASP A 635 -6.96 -37.28 -9.15
C ASP A 635 -7.57 -37.41 -7.74
N PRO A 636 -8.21 -38.54 -7.39
CA PRO A 636 -8.84 -38.73 -6.08
C PRO A 636 -7.84 -38.63 -4.91
N HIS A 637 -6.56 -38.88 -5.14
CA HIS A 637 -5.52 -38.78 -4.11
C HIS A 637 -4.84 -37.39 -4.08
N ALA A 638 -5.26 -36.46 -4.92
CA ALA A 638 -4.79 -35.09 -4.84
C ALA A 638 -5.24 -34.45 -3.52
N ARG A 639 -4.32 -33.77 -2.85
CA ARG A 639 -4.56 -33.21 -1.53
C ARG A 639 -5.13 -31.80 -1.62
N TYR A 640 -6.17 -31.54 -0.83
CA TYR A 640 -6.66 -30.21 -0.52
C TYR A 640 -5.93 -29.69 0.72
N PHE A 641 -4.99 -28.75 0.56
CA PHE A 641 -4.20 -28.17 1.67
C PHE A 641 -3.67 -29.21 2.67
N GLY A 642 -3.01 -30.24 2.14
CA GLY A 642 -2.33 -31.28 2.93
C GLY A 642 -3.18 -32.51 3.27
N THR A 643 -4.51 -32.46 3.11
CA THR A 643 -5.42 -33.58 3.39
C THR A 643 -6.03 -34.16 2.13
N GLU A 644 -6.32 -35.46 2.13
CA GLU A 644 -7.05 -36.15 1.06
C GLU A 644 -8.56 -36.08 1.35
N LEU A 645 -9.38 -35.89 0.31
CA LEU A 645 -10.83 -35.85 0.45
C LEU A 645 -11.40 -37.21 0.02
N THR A 646 -12.26 -37.80 0.83
CA THR A 646 -12.83 -39.13 0.56
C THR A 646 -14.30 -39.10 0.16
N GLY A 647 -14.96 -37.94 0.19
CA GLY A 647 -16.32 -37.76 -0.26
C GLY A 647 -16.83 -36.34 -0.12
N ASP A 648 -17.66 -36.14 0.90
CA ASP A 648 -18.53 -34.98 1.11
C ASP A 648 -18.04 -34.09 2.28
N GLU A 649 -16.77 -34.22 2.69
CA GLU A 649 -16.25 -33.57 3.88
C GLU A 649 -16.28 -32.03 3.81
N LEU A 650 -16.24 -31.44 2.62
CA LEU A 650 -16.37 -29.99 2.39
C LEU A 650 -17.79 -29.58 1.94
N THR A 651 -18.77 -30.41 2.25
CA THR A 651 -20.19 -30.11 2.05
C THR A 651 -20.92 -30.10 3.40
N PRO A 652 -21.93 -29.22 3.55
CA PRO A 652 -22.73 -29.17 4.75
C PRO A 652 -23.58 -30.43 4.91
N GLY A 653 -23.92 -30.76 6.15
CA GLY A 653 -24.82 -31.85 6.49
C GLY A 653 -26.30 -31.53 6.24
N ASP A 654 -27.14 -32.51 6.53
CA ASP A 654 -28.60 -32.39 6.40
C ASP A 654 -29.16 -31.24 7.25
N GLY A 655 -30.03 -30.41 6.64
CA GLY A 655 -30.69 -29.30 7.33
C GLY A 655 -29.86 -28.01 7.42
N ALA A 656 -28.69 -27.96 6.80
CA ALA A 656 -27.91 -26.73 6.69
C ALA A 656 -28.65 -25.64 5.90
N ARG A 657 -28.29 -24.39 6.21
CA ARG A 657 -28.75 -23.24 5.43
C ARG A 657 -28.06 -23.23 4.07
N ILE A 658 -28.78 -22.80 3.05
CA ILE A 658 -28.25 -22.71 1.68
C ILE A 658 -28.26 -21.24 1.25
N GLY A 659 -27.08 -20.73 0.90
CA GLY A 659 -26.89 -19.41 0.31
C GLY A 659 -27.62 -19.31 -1.02
N ALA A 660 -28.21 -18.14 -1.29
CA ALA A 660 -29.02 -17.92 -2.49
C ALA A 660 -28.18 -17.60 -3.73
N THR A 661 -26.93 -17.19 -3.55
CA THR A 661 -26.07 -16.73 -4.65
C THR A 661 -25.38 -17.91 -5.32
N ASP A 662 -25.74 -18.18 -6.58
CA ASP A 662 -25.02 -19.15 -7.41
C ASP A 662 -23.72 -18.56 -8.00
N TYR A 663 -22.88 -19.45 -8.56
CA TYR A 663 -21.57 -19.06 -9.10
C TYR A 663 -21.66 -18.02 -10.21
N GLU A 664 -22.64 -18.12 -11.11
CA GLU A 664 -22.74 -17.21 -12.26
C GLU A 664 -23.22 -15.81 -11.83
N THR A 665 -24.16 -15.76 -10.88
CA THR A 665 -24.63 -14.51 -10.25
C THR A 665 -23.50 -13.84 -9.48
N TRP A 666 -22.76 -14.62 -8.67
CA TRP A 666 -21.59 -14.13 -7.96
C TRP A 666 -20.52 -13.58 -8.92
N TRP A 667 -20.19 -14.34 -9.97
CA TRP A 667 -19.16 -13.94 -10.94
C TRP A 667 -19.52 -12.65 -11.68
N ALA A 668 -20.79 -12.51 -12.11
CA ALA A 668 -21.28 -11.31 -12.77
C ALA A 668 -21.14 -10.06 -11.88
N ALA A 669 -21.55 -10.15 -10.61
CA ALA A 669 -21.43 -9.05 -9.65
C ALA A 669 -19.96 -8.72 -9.32
N HIS A 670 -19.10 -9.74 -9.25
CA HIS A 670 -17.66 -9.56 -9.04
C HIS A 670 -17.00 -8.78 -10.19
N MET A 671 -17.40 -9.05 -11.44
CA MET A 671 -16.90 -8.33 -12.61
C MET A 671 -17.40 -6.89 -12.72
N GLU A 672 -18.64 -6.60 -12.30
CA GLU A 672 -19.15 -5.22 -12.25
C GLU A 672 -18.44 -4.37 -11.20
N THR A 673 -17.97 -4.99 -10.12
CA THR A 673 -17.17 -4.29 -9.08
C THR A 673 -15.72 -4.03 -9.55
N GLN A 674 -15.25 -4.76 -10.57
CA GLN A 674 -13.94 -4.57 -11.20
C GLN A 674 -13.98 -3.72 -12.50
N ARG A 675 -15.16 -3.30 -12.96
CA ARG A 675 -15.36 -2.35 -14.07
C ARG A 675 -15.62 -0.96 -13.53
#